data_AF-A0A7S0MZN4-F1
#
_entry.id   AF-A0A7S0MZN4-F1
#
_cell.length_a   1.000
_cell.length_b   1.000
_cell.length_c   1.000
_cell.angle_alpha   90.00
_cell.angle_beta   90.00
_cell.angle_gamma   90.00
#
_symmetry.space_group_name_H-M   'P 1'
#
loop_
_entity.id
_entity.type
_entity.pdbx_description
1 polymer ?
#
loop_
_entity_poly.entity_id
_entity_poly.type
_entity_poly.pdbx_seq_one_letter_code
_entity_poly.pdbx_strand_id
1 'polypeptide(L)'
;YCLSDLILGCPVGTDGGEAYTQLVGLPIVPVADGSLQTFGRKSDSELLFIGSLEESELLAKLGSRIADVTLPSSVLDHFRSEAMQEYTNICSLTAAQVSQALAVVLPEGWRGVAEVKWLPGHQNHPSQDWIRLLWKYMVTSKEIKAFHGWPLLPTMEGTLCALSDSESKVIDGSSVLSERLRGVLSRLGCRMLDGEALGCRESVGSYVQRPSLQGVLGALRAANQGSSDKICQLLAASAAVGDRRELRAFLCQRKWMNKDSCAPEDSSLILRLPIHELYGCSGEDMFHGLDQTKLLAPAGASPVLLTAQFVIADGEGEVDMYNFFGVRTVKLSQFYIETVFPRLPSLDPKGCENAMVEMLEQLPQLCREDSRFLDRLSNLEFVTTTAGKLARPWELYDPTVSELHDLLEGGEFYPSDSFLRPDLSSTLVRLGLQTKLDLTGIVRVARSISSVALSGTCDSVDRRNSVARRGRSLLGYLCRNARLLGIEDLAASFAAAGRDRPGLDAVDPRREELLSLAWVPVLQAPPETWLPWHAHSAAVAAPAATRCLEDASLVSGSLHLVSVPGVPQAVRVYLGWLDPLPPVVLAHQLAKYAVNHGSDPTLRPLAQPLGVRPVPNKVKEVVFRIYEILNTQVERRSFAAAREALRGRRCVLVGGTSGDAEREDREEG
;
A
#
# COMPACT_ATOMS: atom_id res chain seq x y z
N TYR A 1 37.36 -36.61 82.58
CA TYR A 1 37.03 -37.21 81.28
C TYR A 1 37.92 -36.60 80.24
N CYS A 2 38.92 -37.34 79.75
CA CYS A 2 39.69 -36.89 78.60
C CYS A 2 39.05 -37.50 77.35
N LEU A 3 38.83 -36.71 76.29
CA LEU A 3 38.34 -37.26 75.01
C LEU A 3 39.33 -38.28 74.44
N SER A 4 40.62 -38.21 74.81
CA SER A 4 41.64 -39.20 74.46
C SER A 4 41.44 -40.58 75.09
N ASP A 5 40.59 -40.68 76.13
CA ASP A 5 40.26 -41.97 76.78
C ASP A 5 39.16 -42.72 76.00
N LEU A 6 38.49 -42.05 75.05
CA LEU A 6 37.49 -42.64 74.17
C LEU A 6 38.16 -43.18 72.91
N ILE A 7 37.73 -44.36 72.48
CA ILE A 7 38.25 -44.98 71.25
C ILE A 7 37.52 -44.41 70.04
N LEU A 8 38.26 -43.67 69.20
CA LEU A 8 37.75 -43.09 67.96
C LEU A 8 37.27 -44.18 66.99
N GLY A 9 36.08 -44.01 66.40
CA GLY A 9 35.53 -44.94 65.40
C GLY A 9 34.75 -46.14 65.95
N CYS A 10 34.42 -46.16 67.26
CA CYS A 10 33.49 -47.16 67.78
C CYS A 10 32.10 -47.01 67.14
N PRO A 11 31.51 -48.08 66.58
CA PRO A 11 30.18 -48.03 65.98
C PRO A 11 29.10 -47.70 66.99
N VAL A 12 28.00 -47.13 66.51
CA VAL A 12 26.75 -46.96 67.27
C VAL A 12 26.30 -48.34 67.80
N GLY A 13 25.80 -48.39 69.04
CA GLY A 13 25.35 -49.62 69.69
C GLY A 13 26.44 -50.53 70.26
N THR A 14 27.71 -50.09 70.28
CA THR A 14 28.79 -50.75 71.03
C THR A 14 29.06 -50.03 72.34
N ASP A 15 29.58 -50.73 73.36
CA ASP A 15 29.96 -50.14 74.65
C ASP A 15 30.90 -48.93 74.49
N GLY A 16 31.81 -48.98 73.52
CA GLY A 16 32.72 -47.88 73.19
C GLY A 16 32.05 -46.68 72.52
N GLY A 17 30.96 -46.91 71.76
CA GLY A 17 30.14 -45.85 71.18
C GLY A 17 29.18 -45.23 72.22
N GLU A 18 28.58 -46.04 73.09
CA GLU A 18 27.69 -45.55 74.16
C GLU A 18 28.42 -44.67 75.19
N ALA A 19 29.74 -44.82 75.33
CA ALA A 19 30.55 -43.96 76.19
C ALA A 19 30.41 -42.45 75.87
N TYR A 20 30.07 -42.07 74.64
CA TYR A 20 29.79 -40.68 74.28
C TYR A 20 28.55 -40.09 74.98
N THR A 21 27.60 -40.92 75.42
CA THR A 21 26.42 -40.47 76.19
C THR A 21 26.80 -39.85 77.54
N GLN A 22 27.95 -40.24 78.10
CA GLN A 22 28.47 -39.70 79.37
C GLN A 22 28.92 -38.24 79.23
N LEU A 23 29.11 -37.74 78.01
CA LEU A 23 29.46 -36.34 77.76
C LEU A 23 28.26 -35.40 77.89
N VAL A 24 27.04 -35.92 77.75
CA VAL A 24 25.81 -35.13 77.83
C VAL A 24 25.72 -34.44 79.20
N GLY A 25 25.49 -33.12 79.18
CA GLY A 25 25.44 -32.24 80.34
C GLY A 25 26.75 -31.48 80.62
N LEU A 26 27.84 -31.76 79.90
CA LEU A 26 29.14 -31.10 80.13
C LEU A 26 29.31 -29.83 79.26
N PRO A 27 29.61 -28.64 79.85
CA PRO A 27 29.80 -27.36 79.17
C PRO A 27 31.24 -27.18 78.65
N ILE A 28 31.69 -28.10 77.80
CA ILE A 28 33.11 -28.20 77.38
C ILE A 28 33.31 -28.15 75.87
N VAL A 29 32.29 -27.80 75.09
CA VAL A 29 32.39 -27.69 73.62
C VAL A 29 32.83 -26.26 73.25
N PRO A 30 34.08 -26.03 72.80
CA PRO A 30 34.51 -24.71 72.38
C PRO A 30 33.86 -24.37 71.04
N VAL A 31 33.25 -23.20 70.96
CA VAL A 31 32.58 -22.70 69.76
C VAL A 31 33.30 -21.47 69.20
N ALA A 32 33.00 -21.14 67.94
CA ALA A 32 33.75 -20.20 67.12
C ALA A 32 33.68 -18.74 67.63
N ASP A 33 32.72 -18.38 68.48
CA ASP A 33 32.67 -17.08 69.16
C ASP A 33 33.58 -17.00 70.41
N GLY A 34 34.28 -18.09 70.74
CA GLY A 34 35.17 -18.21 71.89
C GLY A 34 34.47 -18.65 73.19
N SER A 35 33.15 -18.86 73.17
CA SER A 35 32.40 -19.39 74.31
C SER A 35 32.47 -20.92 74.42
N LEU A 36 32.00 -21.46 75.54
CA LEU A 36 31.87 -22.90 75.77
C LEU A 36 30.38 -23.28 75.80
N GLN A 37 30.00 -24.24 74.98
CA GLN A 37 28.66 -24.80 74.91
C GLN A 37 28.58 -26.16 75.59
N THR A 38 27.34 -26.58 75.90
CA THR A 38 27.05 -27.83 76.59
C THR A 38 26.72 -28.94 75.61
N PHE A 39 27.32 -30.11 75.82
CA PHE A 39 26.90 -31.35 75.17
C PHE A 39 25.46 -31.66 75.57
N GLY A 40 24.55 -31.62 74.62
CA GLY A 40 23.13 -31.93 74.79
C GLY A 40 22.77 -33.29 74.18
N ARG A 41 21.52 -33.71 74.36
CA ARG A 41 20.97 -34.82 73.57
C ARG A 41 20.45 -34.28 72.25
N LYS A 42 20.62 -35.04 71.17
CA LYS A 42 20.18 -34.66 69.82
C LYS A 42 18.69 -34.29 69.71
N SER A 43 17.83 -34.91 70.52
CA SER A 43 16.38 -34.68 70.52
C SER A 43 15.94 -33.45 71.34
N ASP A 44 16.70 -33.08 72.37
CA ASP A 44 16.22 -32.20 73.45
C ASP A 44 17.05 -30.90 73.57
N SER A 45 18.06 -30.73 72.72
CA SER A 45 19.02 -29.61 72.83
C SER A 45 19.27 -28.98 71.46
N GLU A 46 19.66 -27.70 71.46
CA GLU A 46 20.05 -27.02 70.22
C GLU A 46 21.28 -27.70 69.60
N LEU A 47 21.24 -27.89 68.28
CA LEU A 47 22.35 -28.52 67.55
C LEU A 47 23.57 -27.60 67.51
N LEU A 48 24.72 -28.21 67.79
CA LEU A 48 26.05 -27.64 67.61
C LEU A 48 26.67 -28.21 66.34
N PHE A 49 27.23 -27.34 65.52
CA PHE A 49 27.63 -27.65 64.17
C PHE A 49 29.14 -27.76 64.04
N ILE A 50 29.65 -28.80 63.39
CA ILE A 50 31.06 -28.91 63.00
C ILE A 50 31.17 -28.54 61.54
N GLY A 51 31.94 -27.51 61.24
CA GLY A 51 32.19 -27.05 59.88
C GLY A 51 33.65 -27.12 59.47
N SER A 52 33.88 -26.82 58.20
CA SER A 52 35.13 -26.32 57.67
C SER A 52 35.33 -24.84 58.02
N LEU A 53 36.55 -24.32 57.78
CA LEU A 53 36.84 -22.89 57.95
C LEU A 53 35.89 -22.01 57.12
N GLU A 54 35.62 -22.41 55.86
CA GLU A 54 34.72 -21.69 54.95
C GLU A 54 33.28 -21.63 55.50
N GLU A 55 32.76 -22.73 56.04
CA GLU A 55 31.43 -22.77 56.66
C GLU A 55 31.34 -21.92 57.93
N SER A 56 32.40 -21.90 58.74
CA SER A 56 32.49 -21.06 59.93
C SER A 56 32.50 -19.57 59.58
N GLU A 57 33.20 -19.18 58.51
CA GLU A 57 33.21 -17.80 57.99
C GLU A 57 31.84 -17.41 57.42
N LEU A 58 31.19 -18.28 56.65
CA LEU A 58 29.86 -18.05 56.09
C LEU A 58 28.79 -17.82 57.16
N LEU A 59 28.89 -18.58 58.26
CA LEU A 59 27.93 -18.57 59.35
C LEU A 59 28.46 -17.84 60.59
N ALA A 60 29.34 -16.84 60.44
CA ALA A 60 29.96 -16.12 61.56
C ALA A 60 28.95 -15.54 62.57
N LYS A 61 27.75 -15.16 62.13
CA LYS A 61 26.65 -14.71 63.02
C LYS A 61 26.11 -15.81 63.94
N LEU A 62 26.36 -17.07 63.63
CA LEU A 62 26.03 -18.26 64.42
C LEU A 62 27.27 -18.83 65.13
N GLY A 63 28.29 -18.01 65.39
CA GLY A 63 29.53 -18.44 66.03
C GLY A 63 29.33 -19.17 67.35
N SER A 64 28.28 -18.85 68.11
CA SER A 64 27.90 -19.54 69.36
C SER A 64 27.44 -20.99 69.17
N ARG A 65 27.16 -21.41 67.92
CA ARG A 65 26.61 -22.72 67.56
C ARG A 65 27.55 -23.54 66.67
N ILE A 66 28.70 -23.00 66.29
CA ILE A 66 29.68 -23.68 65.42
C ILE A 66 30.87 -24.04 66.28
N ALA A 67 31.27 -25.31 66.30
CA ALA A 67 32.47 -25.75 67.00
C ALA A 67 33.71 -25.04 66.45
N ASP A 68 34.63 -24.66 67.34
CA ASP A 68 35.85 -23.96 66.97
C ASP A 68 36.71 -24.82 66.02
N VAL A 69 36.93 -24.33 64.81
CA VAL A 69 37.70 -25.02 63.76
C VAL A 69 39.21 -25.06 64.04
N THR A 70 39.69 -24.30 65.04
CA THR A 70 41.10 -24.30 65.47
C THR A 70 41.42 -25.42 66.45
N LEU A 71 40.43 -26.22 66.86
CA LEU A 71 40.62 -27.37 67.76
C LEU A 71 41.59 -28.41 67.16
N PRO A 72 42.33 -29.15 68.02
CA PRO A 72 43.18 -30.23 67.56
C PRO A 72 42.42 -31.25 66.69
N SER A 73 43.06 -31.76 65.63
CA SER A 73 42.43 -32.68 64.69
C SER A 73 41.85 -33.92 65.37
N SER A 74 42.52 -34.44 66.39
CA SER A 74 42.02 -35.58 67.19
C SER A 74 40.66 -35.32 67.83
N VAL A 75 40.40 -34.10 68.30
CA VAL A 75 39.11 -33.71 68.89
C VAL A 75 38.05 -33.56 67.79
N LEU A 76 38.41 -32.91 66.68
CA LEU A 76 37.51 -32.75 65.54
C LEU A 76 37.12 -34.10 64.92
N ASP A 77 38.02 -35.08 64.93
CA ASP A 77 37.75 -36.42 64.44
C ASP A 77 36.76 -37.16 65.36
N HIS A 78 36.85 -36.98 66.69
CA HIS A 78 35.84 -37.49 67.62
C HIS A 78 34.49 -36.83 67.38
N PHE A 79 34.48 -35.52 67.14
CA PHE A 79 33.29 -34.73 66.84
C PHE A 79 32.59 -35.24 65.56
N ARG A 80 33.38 -35.63 64.55
CA ARG A 80 32.89 -36.21 63.29
C ARG A 80 32.51 -37.69 63.37
N SER A 81 32.76 -38.37 64.48
CA SER A 81 32.43 -39.80 64.61
C SER A 81 30.91 -40.04 64.61
N GLU A 82 30.49 -41.18 64.06
CA GLU A 82 29.07 -41.56 63.96
C GLU A 82 28.41 -41.63 65.35
N ALA A 83 29.09 -42.25 66.32
CA ALA A 83 28.59 -42.36 67.70
C ALA A 83 28.42 -40.98 68.37
N MET A 84 29.35 -40.04 68.18
CA MET A 84 29.21 -38.69 68.72
C MET A 84 27.99 -37.96 68.12
N GLN A 85 27.82 -38.06 66.80
CA GLN A 85 26.72 -37.40 66.08
C GLN A 85 25.34 -38.04 66.33
N GLU A 86 25.32 -39.26 66.86
CA GLU A 86 24.07 -39.94 67.24
C GLU A 86 23.68 -39.70 68.69
N TYR A 87 24.63 -39.78 69.62
CA TYR A 87 24.37 -39.71 71.05
C TYR A 87 24.37 -38.28 71.64
N THR A 88 24.93 -37.30 70.92
CA THR A 88 25.01 -35.90 71.38
C THR A 88 24.33 -34.93 70.39
N ASN A 89 24.21 -33.65 70.76
CA ASN A 89 23.71 -32.58 69.90
C ASN A 89 24.74 -32.06 68.87
N ILE A 90 25.92 -32.67 68.79
CA ILE A 90 26.93 -32.32 67.79
C ILE A 90 26.54 -32.93 66.44
N CYS A 91 26.62 -32.14 65.37
CA CYS A 91 26.31 -32.58 64.00
C CYS A 91 27.29 -31.95 63.01
N SER A 92 27.74 -32.72 62.02
CA SER A 92 28.50 -32.17 60.89
C SER A 92 27.59 -31.31 60.02
N LEU A 93 28.09 -30.17 59.55
CA LEU A 93 27.34 -29.31 58.64
C LEU A 93 27.09 -30.01 57.30
N THR A 94 25.85 -29.90 56.85
CA THR A 94 25.44 -30.28 55.50
C THR A 94 24.97 -29.03 54.75
N ALA A 95 25.01 -29.05 53.42
CA ALA A 95 24.53 -27.94 52.60
C ALA A 95 23.07 -27.54 52.93
N ALA A 96 22.22 -28.51 53.27
CA ALA A 96 20.85 -28.27 53.73
C ALA A 96 20.78 -27.51 55.06
N GLN A 97 21.65 -27.84 56.01
CA GLN A 97 21.75 -27.11 57.29
C GLN A 97 22.31 -25.72 57.10
N VAL A 98 23.32 -25.54 56.23
CA VAL A 98 23.83 -24.21 55.86
C VAL A 98 22.73 -23.35 55.25
N SER A 99 21.92 -23.91 54.34
CA SER A 99 20.75 -23.22 53.75
C SER A 99 19.68 -22.84 54.80
N GLN A 100 19.43 -23.69 55.80
CA GLN A 100 18.53 -23.34 56.92
C GLN A 100 19.12 -22.23 57.79
N ALA A 101 20.41 -22.27 58.05
CA ALA A 101 21.14 -21.28 58.82
C ALA A 101 21.15 -19.88 58.16
N LEU A 102 21.00 -19.80 56.83
CA LEU A 102 20.87 -18.53 56.12
C LEU A 102 19.71 -17.66 56.62
N ALA A 103 18.66 -18.24 57.22
CA ALA A 103 17.56 -17.49 57.82
C ALA A 103 17.98 -16.60 59.00
N VAL A 104 19.10 -16.93 59.66
CA VAL A 104 19.68 -16.09 60.72
C VAL A 104 20.76 -15.17 60.17
N VAL A 105 21.45 -15.59 59.10
CA VAL A 105 22.58 -14.83 58.55
C VAL A 105 22.13 -13.68 57.65
N LEU A 106 21.13 -13.92 56.79
CA LEU A 106 20.59 -12.94 55.85
C LEU A 106 19.43 -12.14 56.49
N PRO A 107 19.09 -10.96 55.96
CA PRO A 107 17.97 -10.18 56.47
C PRO A 107 16.63 -10.94 56.43
N GLU A 108 15.77 -10.63 57.39
CA GLU A 108 14.45 -11.24 57.51
C GLU A 108 13.59 -10.99 56.27
N GLY A 109 12.80 -12.00 55.88
CA GLY A 109 11.88 -11.91 54.74
C GLY A 109 12.54 -12.05 53.37
N TRP A 110 13.86 -12.29 53.26
CA TRP A 110 14.51 -12.54 51.97
C TRP A 110 14.14 -13.89 51.36
N ARG A 111 13.86 -14.90 52.20
CA ARG A 111 13.50 -16.23 51.74
C ARG A 111 12.18 -16.21 50.96
N GLY A 112 12.20 -16.74 49.74
CA GLY A 112 11.04 -16.80 48.84
C GLY A 112 10.78 -15.52 48.06
N VAL A 113 11.58 -14.47 48.26
CA VAL A 113 11.47 -13.23 47.47
C VAL A 113 12.31 -13.37 46.18
N ALA A 114 11.66 -13.13 45.04
CA ALA A 114 12.27 -13.32 43.73
C ALA A 114 13.45 -12.35 43.45
N GLU A 115 13.40 -11.14 44.00
CA GLU A 115 14.44 -10.11 43.84
C GLU A 115 14.45 -9.17 45.04
N VAL A 116 15.64 -8.91 45.58
CA VAL A 116 15.85 -7.97 46.68
C VAL A 116 16.90 -6.93 46.30
N LYS A 117 16.76 -5.71 46.80
CA LYS A 117 17.77 -4.67 46.64
C LYS A 117 19.01 -5.05 47.45
N TRP A 118 20.17 -5.03 46.81
CA TRP A 118 21.42 -5.43 47.43
C TRP A 118 22.41 -4.27 47.46
N LEU A 119 22.96 -4.02 48.64
CA LEU A 119 23.94 -2.98 48.92
C LEU A 119 25.05 -3.66 49.71
N PRO A 120 26.14 -4.08 49.05
CA PRO A 120 27.14 -4.94 49.69
C PRO A 120 27.68 -4.33 50.99
N GLY A 121 27.55 -5.07 52.10
CA GLY A 121 28.08 -4.68 53.41
C GLY A 121 27.28 -3.60 54.17
N HIS A 122 26.15 -3.12 53.65
CA HIS A 122 25.32 -2.11 54.32
C HIS A 122 24.09 -2.74 55.01
N GLN A 123 23.68 -2.25 56.19
CA GLN A 123 22.46 -2.69 56.90
C GLN A 123 22.27 -4.23 56.97
N ASN A 124 23.31 -4.96 57.38
CA ASN A 124 23.32 -6.43 57.50
C ASN A 124 23.20 -7.20 56.17
N HIS A 125 23.29 -6.54 55.02
CA HIS A 125 23.38 -7.21 53.72
C HIS A 125 24.73 -7.93 53.59
N PRO A 126 24.76 -9.08 52.89
CA PRO A 126 26.01 -9.79 52.64
C PRO A 126 26.98 -8.92 51.83
N SER A 127 28.28 -8.99 52.14
CA SER A 127 29.32 -8.35 51.33
C SER A 127 29.54 -9.12 50.02
N GLN A 128 30.25 -8.52 49.06
CA GLN A 128 30.62 -9.22 47.82
C GLN A 128 31.50 -10.45 48.11
N ASP A 129 32.46 -10.31 49.03
CA ASP A 129 33.35 -11.42 49.40
C ASP A 129 32.59 -12.59 50.05
N TRP A 130 31.57 -12.27 50.86
CA TRP A 130 30.70 -13.30 51.44
C TRP A 130 29.90 -14.04 50.35
N ILE A 131 29.37 -13.32 49.35
CA ILE A 131 28.67 -13.95 48.21
C ILE A 131 29.62 -14.85 47.43
N ARG A 132 30.86 -14.40 47.14
CA ARG A 132 31.87 -15.22 46.47
C ARG A 132 32.20 -16.48 47.25
N LEU A 133 32.38 -16.38 48.57
CA LEU A 133 32.66 -17.51 49.44
C LEU A 133 31.49 -18.51 49.43
N LEU A 134 30.25 -18.02 49.51
CA LEU A 134 29.06 -18.88 49.51
C LEU A 134 28.96 -19.64 48.19
N TRP A 135 29.18 -18.96 47.07
CA TRP A 135 29.15 -19.60 45.77
C TRP A 135 30.27 -20.61 45.57
N LYS A 136 31.49 -20.31 46.06
CA LYS A 136 32.60 -21.28 46.10
C LYS A 136 32.20 -22.54 46.89
N TYR A 137 31.55 -22.36 48.03
CA TYR A 137 31.05 -23.46 48.86
C TYR A 137 29.97 -24.29 48.14
N MET A 138 28.97 -23.63 47.54
CA MET A 138 27.87 -24.30 46.83
C MET A 138 28.38 -25.12 45.62
N VAL A 139 29.37 -24.60 44.91
CA VAL A 139 30.01 -25.30 43.78
C VAL A 139 30.84 -26.49 44.27
N THR A 140 31.60 -26.33 45.35
CA THR A 140 32.44 -27.39 45.91
C THR A 140 31.60 -28.53 46.49
N SER A 141 30.49 -28.20 47.16
CA SER A 141 29.56 -29.17 47.73
C SER A 141 28.66 -29.86 46.69
N LYS A 142 28.54 -29.31 45.47
CA LYS A 142 27.62 -29.77 44.41
C LYS A 142 26.13 -29.78 44.78
N GLU A 143 25.76 -29.10 45.85
CA GLU A 143 24.40 -29.09 46.44
C GLU A 143 23.72 -27.70 46.29
N ILE A 144 23.88 -27.06 45.13
CA ILE A 144 23.30 -25.72 44.87
C ILE A 144 21.77 -25.72 45.06
N LYS A 145 21.12 -26.84 44.77
CA LYS A 145 19.66 -27.02 44.91
C LYS A 145 19.17 -26.83 46.35
N ALA A 146 20.02 -27.10 47.35
CA ALA A 146 19.67 -26.88 48.75
C ALA A 146 19.36 -25.39 49.06
N PHE A 147 19.83 -24.47 48.22
CA PHE A 147 19.70 -23.02 48.37
C PHE A 147 18.58 -22.41 47.53
N HIS A 148 17.72 -23.22 46.90
CA HIS A 148 16.56 -22.73 46.15
C HIS A 148 15.67 -21.80 47.00
N GLY A 149 15.13 -20.76 46.35
CA GLY A 149 14.29 -19.76 47.00
C GLY A 149 15.04 -18.67 47.78
N TRP A 150 16.37 -18.73 47.87
CA TRP A 150 17.18 -17.64 48.41
C TRP A 150 17.65 -16.68 47.30
N PRO A 151 17.55 -15.35 47.49
CA PRO A 151 18.10 -14.36 46.57
C PRO A 151 19.63 -14.29 46.70
N LEU A 152 20.32 -15.10 45.90
CA LEU A 152 21.78 -15.26 45.96
C LEU A 152 22.50 -14.95 44.65
N LEU A 153 21.77 -14.68 43.56
CA LEU A 153 22.36 -14.33 42.26
C LEU A 153 22.57 -12.81 42.16
N PRO A 154 23.82 -12.31 42.20
CA PRO A 154 24.12 -10.89 42.08
C PRO A 154 23.88 -10.39 40.66
N THR A 155 23.28 -9.19 40.56
CA THR A 155 22.98 -8.55 39.29
C THR A 155 23.60 -7.16 39.18
N MET A 156 23.86 -6.73 37.94
CA MET A 156 24.45 -5.42 37.63
C MET A 156 23.55 -4.24 38.05
N GLU A 157 22.25 -4.48 38.23
CA GLU A 157 21.28 -3.50 38.69
C GLU A 157 21.31 -3.27 40.21
N GLY A 158 22.25 -3.89 40.94
CA GLY A 158 22.36 -3.76 42.39
C GLY A 158 21.29 -4.56 43.14
N THR A 159 20.94 -5.73 42.61
CA THR A 159 19.94 -6.62 43.21
C THR A 159 20.47 -8.03 43.37
N LEU A 160 19.83 -8.82 44.23
CA LEU A 160 20.03 -10.26 44.33
C LEU A 160 18.76 -10.97 43.89
N CYS A 161 18.87 -11.89 42.94
CA CYS A 161 17.76 -12.69 42.43
C CYS A 161 17.75 -14.10 43.02
N ALA A 162 16.53 -14.64 43.18
CA ALA A 162 16.32 -15.98 43.72
C ALA A 162 16.90 -17.07 42.80
N LEU A 163 17.47 -18.10 43.43
CA LEU A 163 17.82 -19.34 42.73
C LEU A 163 16.56 -20.13 42.38
N SER A 164 16.32 -20.32 41.08
CA SER A 164 15.25 -21.13 40.52
C SER A 164 15.74 -21.89 39.30
N ASP A 165 15.42 -23.19 39.23
CA ASP A 165 15.77 -24.07 38.10
C ASP A 165 14.89 -23.83 36.86
N SER A 166 13.73 -23.19 37.00
CA SER A 166 12.71 -23.09 35.93
C SER A 166 12.34 -21.66 35.54
N GLU A 167 12.49 -20.69 36.45
CA GLU A 167 12.03 -19.31 36.24
C GLU A 167 13.14 -18.28 36.49
N SER A 168 14.32 -18.50 35.92
CA SER A 168 15.38 -17.51 36.00
C SER A 168 15.13 -16.33 35.06
N LYS A 169 15.02 -15.13 35.63
CA LYS A 169 15.02 -13.84 34.93
C LYS A 169 16.41 -13.22 34.74
N VAL A 170 17.46 -13.91 35.19
CA VAL A 170 18.85 -13.43 35.13
C VAL A 170 19.50 -13.96 33.86
N ILE A 171 20.21 -13.08 33.13
CA ILE A 171 20.89 -13.41 31.87
C ILE A 171 22.40 -13.16 32.03
N ASP A 172 23.23 -14.14 31.65
CA ASP A 172 24.68 -13.96 31.55
C ASP A 172 25.06 -13.27 30.23
N GLY A 173 24.59 -12.03 30.08
CA GLY A 173 24.70 -11.26 28.85
C GLY A 173 25.53 -9.98 28.97
N SER A 174 26.14 -9.72 30.14
CA SER A 174 26.80 -8.43 30.41
C SER A 174 27.94 -8.10 29.45
N SER A 175 28.69 -9.11 28.98
CA SER A 175 29.78 -8.94 28.01
C SER A 175 29.37 -9.13 26.55
N VAL A 176 28.24 -9.80 26.27
CA VAL A 176 27.83 -10.22 24.93
C VAL A 176 26.75 -9.31 24.33
N LEU A 177 25.80 -8.88 25.15
CA LEU A 177 24.66 -8.06 24.71
C LEU A 177 25.06 -6.58 24.67
N SER A 178 24.53 -5.83 23.71
CA SER A 178 24.77 -4.39 23.60
C SER A 178 24.20 -3.63 24.81
N GLU A 179 24.77 -2.48 25.16
CA GLU A 179 24.29 -1.66 26.29
C GLU A 179 22.82 -1.27 26.14
N ARG A 180 22.40 -0.93 24.92
CA ARG A 180 21.01 -0.62 24.60
C ARG A 180 20.10 -1.83 24.87
N LEU A 181 20.45 -3.00 24.35
CA LEU A 181 19.65 -4.22 24.57
C LEU A 181 19.56 -4.59 26.05
N ARG A 182 20.65 -4.47 26.82
CA ARG A 182 20.63 -4.67 28.27
C ARG A 182 19.67 -3.69 28.96
N GLY A 183 19.69 -2.41 28.57
CA GLY A 183 18.77 -1.40 29.07
C GLY A 183 17.29 -1.73 28.78
N VAL A 184 16.99 -2.21 27.58
CA VAL A 184 15.64 -2.65 27.18
C VAL A 184 15.20 -3.86 28.02
N LEU A 185 16.03 -4.89 28.09
CA LEU A 185 15.73 -6.10 28.87
C LEU A 185 15.55 -5.79 30.35
N SER A 186 16.33 -4.87 30.91
CA SER A 186 16.20 -4.42 32.30
C SER A 186 14.85 -3.75 32.57
N ARG A 187 14.38 -2.88 31.66
CA ARG A 187 13.04 -2.26 31.72
C ARG A 187 11.90 -3.29 31.59
N LEU A 188 12.12 -4.35 30.81
CA LEU A 188 11.17 -5.47 30.69
C LEU A 188 11.22 -6.45 31.88
N GLY A 189 12.07 -6.18 32.89
CA GLY A 189 12.16 -6.93 34.13
C GLY A 189 13.25 -8.01 34.18
N CYS A 190 14.03 -8.20 33.13
CA CYS A 190 15.20 -9.08 33.15
C CYS A 190 16.34 -8.43 33.94
N ARG A 191 17.31 -9.23 34.38
CA ARG A 191 18.49 -8.74 35.10
C ARG A 191 19.77 -9.29 34.50
N MET A 192 20.85 -8.52 34.49
CA MET A 192 22.14 -8.96 33.97
C MET A 192 23.00 -9.52 35.10
N LEU A 193 23.58 -10.71 34.90
CA LEU A 193 24.46 -11.33 35.90
C LEU A 193 25.70 -10.45 36.16
N ASP A 194 25.97 -10.20 37.44
CA ASP A 194 27.25 -9.65 37.90
C ASP A 194 28.23 -10.80 38.18
N GLY A 195 28.99 -11.18 37.15
CA GLY A 195 29.95 -12.26 37.30
C GLY A 195 31.21 -11.89 38.10
N GLU A 196 31.50 -10.61 38.32
CA GLU A 196 32.63 -10.17 39.17
C GLU A 196 32.28 -10.30 40.65
N ALA A 197 31.04 -10.00 41.02
CA ALA A 197 30.52 -10.25 42.35
C ALA A 197 30.38 -11.75 42.66
N LEU A 198 30.16 -12.60 41.65
CA LEU A 198 29.97 -14.04 41.81
C LEU A 198 31.28 -14.84 41.95
N GLY A 199 32.30 -14.49 41.17
CA GLY A 199 33.60 -15.18 41.17
C GLY A 199 33.64 -16.56 40.50
N CYS A 200 32.52 -17.22 40.18
CA CYS A 200 32.48 -18.58 39.61
C CYS A 200 31.40 -18.79 38.51
N ARG A 201 31.62 -18.21 37.32
CA ARG A 201 30.66 -18.22 36.20
C ARG A 201 30.32 -19.62 35.64
N GLU A 202 31.24 -20.56 35.69
CA GLU A 202 31.13 -21.85 34.97
C GLU A 202 30.06 -22.79 35.55
N SER A 203 29.67 -22.62 36.82
CA SER A 203 28.81 -23.57 37.55
C SER A 203 27.36 -23.10 37.72
N VAL A 204 27.00 -21.94 37.17
CA VAL A 204 25.68 -21.29 37.35
C VAL A 204 24.69 -21.64 36.23
N GLY A 205 25.10 -22.48 35.27
CA GLY A 205 24.44 -22.61 33.97
C GLY A 205 22.98 -23.05 34.00
N SER A 206 22.50 -23.71 35.06
CA SER A 206 21.08 -24.08 35.23
C SER A 206 20.23 -22.96 35.86
N TYR A 207 20.85 -21.97 36.47
CA TYR A 207 20.19 -20.89 37.24
C TYR A 207 20.25 -19.53 36.54
N VAL A 208 21.05 -19.41 35.49
CA VAL A 208 21.21 -18.19 34.70
C VAL A 208 20.98 -18.50 33.23
N GLN A 209 20.18 -17.68 32.59
CA GLN A 209 19.90 -17.82 31.16
C GLN A 209 21.11 -17.40 30.34
N ARG A 210 21.41 -18.18 29.30
CA ARG A 210 22.43 -17.82 28.31
C ARG A 210 21.93 -16.64 27.45
N PRO A 211 22.83 -15.85 26.84
CA PRO A 211 22.46 -14.80 25.88
C PRO A 211 22.06 -15.40 24.51
N SER A 212 21.20 -16.43 24.52
CA SER A 212 20.60 -17.07 23.35
C SER A 212 19.14 -16.65 23.20
N LEU A 213 18.49 -17.02 22.08
CA LEU A 213 17.06 -16.74 21.87
C LEU A 213 16.20 -17.30 23.02
N GLN A 214 16.34 -18.59 23.28
CA GLN A 214 15.59 -19.29 24.34
C GLN A 214 15.89 -18.69 25.72
N GLY A 215 17.14 -18.34 26.00
CA GLY A 215 17.51 -17.75 27.27
C GLY A 215 16.89 -16.37 27.48
N VAL A 216 16.94 -15.50 26.46
CA VAL A 216 16.36 -14.17 26.52
C VAL A 216 14.83 -14.22 26.61
N LEU A 217 14.17 -15.02 25.77
CA LEU A 217 12.71 -15.19 25.82
C LEU A 217 12.25 -15.89 27.11
N GLY A 218 13.02 -16.87 27.60
CA GLY A 218 12.79 -17.53 28.88
C GLY A 218 12.87 -16.54 30.05
N ALA A 219 13.91 -15.69 30.08
CA ALA A 219 14.04 -14.63 31.09
C ALA A 219 12.89 -13.61 31.02
N LEU A 220 12.48 -13.20 29.82
CA LEU A 220 11.35 -12.28 29.63
C LEU A 220 10.04 -12.87 30.14
N ARG A 221 9.78 -14.15 29.87
CA ARG A 221 8.62 -14.88 30.42
C ARG A 221 8.69 -14.95 31.94
N ALA A 222 9.82 -15.36 32.50
CA ALA A 222 10.01 -15.46 33.95
C ALA A 222 9.81 -14.10 34.65
N ALA A 223 10.37 -13.02 34.10
CA ALA A 223 10.21 -11.67 34.63
C ALA A 223 8.74 -11.17 34.63
N ASN A 224 7.92 -11.68 33.71
CA ASN A 224 6.55 -11.23 33.49
C ASN A 224 5.50 -12.30 33.84
N GLN A 225 5.85 -13.28 34.68
CA GLN A 225 4.95 -14.35 35.15
C GLN A 225 4.29 -15.12 33.98
N GLY A 226 5.02 -15.30 32.89
CA GLY A 226 4.54 -15.96 31.66
C GLY A 226 3.58 -15.13 30.81
N SER A 227 3.14 -13.94 31.26
CA SER A 227 2.20 -13.11 30.51
C SER A 227 2.87 -12.42 29.33
N SER A 228 2.56 -12.88 28.12
CA SER A 228 3.03 -12.25 26.88
C SER A 228 2.43 -10.86 26.68
N ASP A 229 1.18 -10.65 27.08
CA ASP A 229 0.50 -9.36 26.91
C ASP A 229 1.15 -8.28 27.78
N LYS A 230 1.60 -8.65 28.98
CA LYS A 230 2.37 -7.74 29.85
C LYS A 230 3.70 -7.34 29.22
N ILE A 231 4.40 -8.28 28.57
CA ILE A 231 5.64 -7.98 27.83
C ILE A 231 5.34 -6.98 26.71
N CYS A 232 4.28 -7.21 25.92
CA CYS A 232 3.89 -6.32 24.84
C CYS A 232 3.49 -4.93 25.35
N GLN A 233 2.74 -4.84 26.45
CA GLN A 233 2.36 -3.56 27.07
C GLN A 233 3.56 -2.79 27.61
N LEU A 234 4.48 -3.45 28.30
CA LEU A 234 5.70 -2.81 28.81
C LEU A 234 6.58 -2.32 27.66
N LEU A 235 6.74 -3.11 26.60
CA LEU A 235 7.49 -2.69 25.42
C LEU A 235 6.82 -1.51 24.71
N ALA A 236 5.49 -1.54 24.60
CA ALA A 236 4.71 -0.45 24.03
C ALA A 236 4.87 0.86 24.81
N ALA A 237 4.90 0.80 26.15
CA ALA A 237 4.94 1.97 27.02
C ALA A 237 6.35 2.51 27.31
N SER A 238 7.40 1.68 27.24
CA SER A 238 8.72 2.01 27.78
C SER A 238 9.88 1.95 26.80
N ALA A 239 9.67 1.46 25.57
CA ALA A 239 10.75 1.29 24.59
C ALA A 239 10.72 2.39 23.53
N ALA A 240 11.84 3.12 23.42
CA ALA A 240 12.07 4.07 22.35
C ALA A 240 12.17 3.36 20.98
N VAL A 241 12.06 4.11 19.88
CA VAL A 241 12.23 3.59 18.51
C VAL A 241 13.54 2.80 18.35
N GLY A 242 14.65 3.34 18.87
CA GLY A 242 15.95 2.69 18.79
C GLY A 242 16.06 1.41 19.62
N ASP A 243 15.28 1.30 20.69
CA ASP A 243 15.23 0.12 21.57
C ASP A 243 14.53 -1.05 20.89
N ARG A 244 13.39 -0.77 20.25
CA ARG A 244 12.60 -1.78 19.52
C ARG A 244 13.37 -2.34 18.34
N ARG A 245 14.06 -1.47 17.58
CA ARG A 245 14.95 -1.90 16.50
C ARG A 245 16.10 -2.77 16.98
N GLU A 246 16.73 -2.43 18.11
CA GLU A 246 17.81 -3.24 18.67
C GLU A 246 17.30 -4.63 19.12
N LEU A 247 16.13 -4.67 19.78
CA LEU A 247 15.50 -5.92 20.18
C LEU A 247 15.11 -6.78 18.96
N ARG A 248 14.52 -6.15 17.93
CA ARG A 248 14.22 -6.80 16.64
C ARG A 248 15.50 -7.36 16.01
N ALA A 249 16.54 -6.56 15.91
CA ALA A 249 17.82 -6.96 15.33
C ALA A 249 18.49 -8.11 16.10
N PHE A 250 18.22 -8.28 17.40
CA PHE A 250 18.68 -9.43 18.17
C PHE A 250 17.83 -10.69 17.96
N LEU A 251 16.50 -10.54 17.98
CA LEU A 251 15.55 -11.64 17.83
C LEU A 251 15.51 -12.19 16.40
N CYS A 252 15.78 -11.34 15.40
CA CYS A 252 15.62 -11.64 13.99
C CYS A 252 16.89 -12.15 13.29
N GLN A 253 17.89 -12.61 14.04
CA GLN A 253 19.15 -13.01 13.46
C GLN A 253 19.10 -14.43 12.85
N ARG A 254 19.94 -14.68 11.83
CA ARG A 254 19.91 -15.91 11.03
C ARG A 254 20.28 -17.19 11.79
N LYS A 255 21.21 -17.11 12.75
CA LYS A 255 21.65 -18.24 13.61
C LYS A 255 20.53 -18.83 14.52
N TRP A 256 19.36 -18.19 14.60
CA TRP A 256 18.22 -18.55 15.43
C TRP A 256 17.20 -19.37 14.63
N MET A 257 17.32 -19.36 13.28
CA MET A 257 16.39 -19.98 12.34
C MET A 257 16.62 -21.49 12.23
N ASN A 258 16.47 -22.21 13.33
CA ASN A 258 16.47 -23.66 13.37
C ASN A 258 15.56 -24.15 14.50
N LYS A 259 15.07 -25.39 14.38
CA LYS A 259 14.13 -25.97 15.35
C LYS A 259 14.75 -26.20 16.74
N ASP A 260 16.08 -26.30 16.81
CA ASP A 260 16.78 -26.51 18.07
C ASP A 260 16.86 -25.23 18.92
N SER A 261 16.92 -24.07 18.25
CA SER A 261 17.10 -22.75 18.88
C SER A 261 15.80 -21.96 19.02
N CYS A 262 14.77 -22.26 18.22
CA CYS A 262 13.50 -21.55 18.23
C CYS A 262 12.32 -22.53 18.24
N ALA A 263 11.60 -22.59 19.37
CA ALA A 263 10.38 -23.36 19.48
C ALA A 263 9.18 -22.60 18.84
N PRO A 264 8.09 -23.28 18.47
CA PRO A 264 6.90 -22.61 17.92
C PRO A 264 6.31 -21.53 18.86
N GLU A 265 6.38 -21.76 20.17
CA GLU A 265 5.95 -20.80 21.18
C GLU A 265 6.83 -19.54 21.18
N ASP A 266 8.14 -19.69 20.92
CA ASP A 266 9.07 -18.57 20.76
C ASP A 266 8.73 -17.76 19.52
N SER A 267 8.50 -18.43 18.38
CA SER A 267 8.08 -17.76 17.14
C SER A 267 6.79 -16.97 17.34
N SER A 268 5.79 -17.57 18.02
CA SER A 268 4.51 -16.92 18.33
C SER A 268 4.66 -15.72 19.25
N LEU A 269 5.63 -15.75 20.17
CA LEU A 269 5.92 -14.62 21.04
C LEU A 269 6.60 -13.51 20.26
N ILE A 270 7.64 -13.82 19.48
CA ILE A 270 8.36 -12.85 18.65
C ILE A 270 7.38 -12.08 17.76
N LEU A 271 6.54 -12.80 17.00
CA LEU A 271 5.55 -12.17 16.11
C LEU A 271 4.57 -11.26 16.85
N ARG A 272 4.21 -11.54 18.10
CA ARG A 272 3.29 -10.70 18.88
C ARG A 272 3.95 -9.45 19.48
N LEU A 273 5.28 -9.40 19.57
CA LEU A 273 5.96 -8.26 20.15
C LEU A 273 5.79 -7.03 19.24
N PRO A 274 5.54 -5.83 19.82
CA PRO A 274 5.43 -4.60 19.04
C PRO A 274 6.82 -4.07 18.64
N ILE A 275 7.54 -4.86 17.84
CA ILE A 275 8.89 -4.59 17.33
C ILE A 275 8.95 -4.60 15.79
N HIS A 276 7.88 -5.00 15.12
CA HIS A 276 7.84 -5.14 13.67
C HIS A 276 7.38 -3.84 13.02
N GLU A 277 8.18 -3.31 12.10
CA GLU A 277 7.87 -2.08 11.38
C GLU A 277 6.94 -2.39 10.21
N LEU A 278 5.91 -1.56 10.02
CA LEU A 278 4.94 -1.72 8.93
C LEU A 278 5.04 -0.54 7.94
N TYR A 279 4.79 -0.81 6.66
CA TYR A 279 4.73 0.25 5.65
C TYR A 279 3.54 1.21 5.89
N GLY A 280 3.68 2.47 5.50
CA GLY A 280 2.62 3.48 5.63
C GLY A 280 2.38 4.01 7.05
N CYS A 281 3.06 3.46 8.06
CA CYS A 281 3.08 3.98 9.42
C CYS A 281 4.32 4.87 9.66
N SER A 282 4.23 5.83 10.59
CA SER A 282 5.34 6.74 10.92
C SER A 282 5.44 6.99 12.42
N GLY A 283 6.65 7.25 12.91
CA GLY A 283 6.89 7.58 14.31
C GLY A 283 6.66 6.38 15.25
N GLU A 284 5.94 6.62 16.36
CA GLU A 284 5.68 5.59 17.37
C GLU A 284 4.65 4.55 16.91
N ASP A 285 3.73 4.92 16.02
CA ASP A 285 2.75 4.03 15.38
C ASP A 285 3.37 3.11 14.32
N MET A 286 4.69 3.09 14.15
CA MET A 286 5.36 2.24 13.18
C MET A 286 5.49 0.79 13.66
N PHE A 287 5.55 0.56 14.97
CA PHE A 287 5.88 -0.72 15.56
C PHE A 287 4.64 -1.48 16.05
N HIS A 288 4.40 -2.65 15.47
CA HIS A 288 3.24 -3.48 15.80
C HIS A 288 3.60 -4.94 16.02
N GLY A 289 2.74 -5.64 16.75
CA GLY A 289 2.69 -7.09 16.69
C GLY A 289 2.05 -7.53 15.37
N LEU A 290 2.51 -8.65 14.84
CA LEU A 290 2.01 -9.26 13.62
C LEU A 290 0.85 -10.20 13.95
N ASP A 291 -0.28 -9.94 13.30
CA ASP A 291 -1.40 -10.86 13.24
C ASP A 291 -1.35 -11.71 11.96
N GLN A 292 -2.32 -12.60 11.77
CA GLN A 292 -2.40 -13.45 10.57
C GLN A 292 -2.77 -12.68 9.29
N THR A 293 -3.10 -11.38 9.38
CA THR A 293 -3.46 -10.54 8.24
C THR A 293 -2.24 -9.85 7.63
N LYS A 294 -1.15 -9.73 8.40
CA LYS A 294 0.10 -9.11 7.95
C LYS A 294 0.89 -10.03 7.02
N LEU A 295 1.51 -9.44 6.01
CA LEU A 295 2.14 -10.15 4.89
C LEU A 295 3.52 -9.58 4.59
N LEU A 296 4.36 -10.35 3.91
CA LEU A 296 5.59 -9.84 3.32
C LEU A 296 5.33 -9.32 1.92
N ALA A 297 5.95 -8.20 1.59
CA ALA A 297 5.86 -7.60 0.26
C ALA A 297 6.55 -8.53 -0.78
N PRO A 298 6.00 -8.66 -2.00
CA PRO A 298 6.68 -9.37 -3.07
C PRO A 298 7.99 -8.67 -3.46
N ALA A 299 8.98 -9.44 -3.89
CA ALA A 299 10.17 -8.89 -4.52
C ALA A 299 9.77 -8.08 -5.78
N GLY A 300 10.29 -6.85 -5.89
CA GLY A 300 9.99 -5.94 -7.00
C GLY A 300 8.78 -5.04 -6.79
N ALA A 301 8.05 -5.14 -5.67
CA ALA A 301 6.97 -4.21 -5.34
C ALA A 301 7.49 -2.81 -5.00
N SER A 302 6.88 -1.78 -5.59
CA SER A 302 7.25 -0.39 -5.31
C SER A 302 6.85 0.03 -3.88
N PRO A 303 7.75 0.61 -3.06
CA PRO A 303 7.46 0.98 -1.67
C PRO A 303 6.29 1.96 -1.52
N VAL A 304 6.04 2.79 -2.53
CA VAL A 304 4.95 3.79 -2.54
C VAL A 304 3.56 3.13 -2.55
N LEU A 305 3.47 1.90 -3.05
CA LEU A 305 2.20 1.15 -3.14
C LEU A 305 1.89 0.32 -1.89
N LEU A 306 2.90 0.09 -1.04
CA LEU A 306 2.79 -0.71 0.17
C LEU A 306 2.03 0.04 1.28
N THR A 307 1.36 -0.73 2.13
CA THR A 307 0.48 -0.22 3.21
C THR A 307 0.80 -0.92 4.51
N ALA A 308 0.09 -0.56 5.59
CA ALA A 308 0.23 -1.17 6.90
C ALA A 308 -0.15 -2.67 6.95
N GLN A 309 -0.56 -3.27 5.83
CA GLN A 309 -0.68 -4.71 5.69
C GLN A 309 0.69 -5.40 5.55
N PHE A 310 1.71 -4.68 5.08
CA PHE A 310 3.02 -5.24 4.76
C PHE A 310 4.06 -4.92 5.83
N VAL A 311 4.85 -5.92 6.17
CA VAL A 311 5.97 -5.80 7.11
C VAL A 311 7.21 -5.30 6.39
N ILE A 312 7.92 -4.34 6.99
CA ILE A 312 9.23 -3.89 6.55
C ILE A 312 10.26 -4.91 7.03
N ALA A 313 10.93 -5.54 6.07
CA ALA A 313 12.02 -6.48 6.32
C ALA A 313 13.32 -5.92 5.73
N ASP A 314 14.35 -5.81 6.57
CA ASP A 314 15.66 -5.28 6.18
C ASP A 314 16.51 -6.39 5.53
N GLY A 315 16.26 -6.60 4.23
CA GLY A 315 17.01 -7.54 3.40
C GLY A 315 16.53 -9.00 3.46
N GLU A 316 17.20 -9.86 2.69
CA GLU A 316 16.78 -11.26 2.49
C GLU A 316 16.77 -12.09 3.80
N GLY A 317 17.68 -11.80 4.73
CA GLY A 317 17.77 -12.54 5.99
C GLY A 317 16.54 -12.39 6.89
N GLU A 318 15.96 -11.18 6.96
CA GLU A 318 14.70 -10.97 7.70
C GLU A 318 13.50 -11.55 6.95
N VAL A 319 13.49 -11.50 5.62
CA VAL A 319 12.44 -12.14 4.80
C VAL A 319 12.40 -13.65 5.04
N ASP A 320 13.56 -14.32 5.02
CA ASP A 320 13.68 -15.74 5.34
C ASP A 320 13.16 -16.06 6.75
N MET A 321 13.46 -15.19 7.72
CA MET A 321 13.02 -15.34 9.10
C MET A 321 11.50 -15.21 9.23
N TYR A 322 10.90 -14.20 8.64
CA TYR A 322 9.44 -14.04 8.68
C TYR A 322 8.73 -15.22 8.01
N ASN A 323 9.28 -15.73 6.90
CA ASN A 323 8.79 -16.97 6.27
C ASN A 323 8.93 -18.18 7.21
N PHE A 324 10.07 -18.32 7.92
CA PHE A 324 10.27 -19.37 8.93
C PHE A 324 9.24 -19.29 10.07
N PHE A 325 8.85 -18.09 10.49
CA PHE A 325 7.81 -17.87 11.49
C PHE A 325 6.38 -17.99 10.94
N GLY A 326 6.21 -18.23 9.64
CA GLY A 326 4.91 -18.46 9.00
C GLY A 326 4.22 -17.21 8.44
N VAL A 327 4.90 -16.07 8.38
CA VAL A 327 4.40 -14.88 7.66
C VAL A 327 4.62 -15.10 6.17
N ARG A 328 3.54 -15.13 5.40
CA ARG A 328 3.59 -15.46 3.97
C ARG A 328 4.02 -14.25 3.12
N THR A 329 4.86 -14.49 2.13
CA THR A 329 5.11 -13.55 1.02
C THR A 329 4.02 -13.64 -0.03
N VAL A 330 3.43 -12.49 -0.37
CA VAL A 330 2.41 -12.41 -1.42
C VAL A 330 3.07 -12.50 -2.79
N LYS A 331 2.40 -13.14 -3.75
CA LYS A 331 2.83 -13.11 -5.16
C LYS A 331 2.70 -11.69 -5.73
N LEU A 332 3.55 -11.32 -6.67
CA LEU A 332 3.55 -9.98 -7.25
C LEU A 332 2.21 -9.68 -7.97
N SER A 333 1.67 -10.66 -8.69
CA SER A 333 0.35 -10.59 -9.33
C SER A 333 -0.80 -10.34 -8.34
N GLN A 334 -0.83 -11.11 -7.24
CA GLN A 334 -1.84 -10.97 -6.19
C GLN A 334 -1.74 -9.61 -5.50
N PHE A 335 -0.52 -9.13 -5.25
CA PHE A 335 -0.29 -7.80 -4.70
C PHE A 335 -0.95 -6.70 -5.56
N TYR A 336 -0.73 -6.71 -6.87
CA TYR A 336 -1.37 -5.72 -7.76
C TYR A 336 -2.89 -5.88 -7.81
N ILE A 337 -3.39 -7.12 -7.97
CA ILE A 337 -4.83 -7.40 -8.13
C ILE A 337 -5.62 -7.07 -6.86
N GLU A 338 -5.15 -7.50 -5.69
CA GLU A 338 -5.91 -7.43 -4.45
C GLU A 338 -5.64 -6.12 -3.69
N THR A 339 -4.42 -5.59 -3.74
CA THR A 339 -4.03 -4.44 -2.93
C THR A 339 -3.94 -3.13 -3.71
N VAL A 340 -3.51 -3.16 -4.98
CA VAL A 340 -3.22 -1.92 -5.74
C VAL A 340 -4.40 -1.49 -6.59
N PHE A 341 -4.91 -2.36 -7.47
CA PHE A 341 -5.96 -2.03 -8.44
C PHE A 341 -7.21 -1.41 -7.82
N PRO A 342 -7.74 -1.92 -6.68
CA PRO A 342 -8.92 -1.32 -6.04
C PRO A 342 -8.71 0.10 -5.51
N ARG A 343 -7.44 0.51 -5.29
CA ARG A 343 -7.09 1.80 -4.70
C ARG A 343 -6.52 2.80 -5.70
N LEU A 344 -6.27 2.41 -6.96
CA LEU A 344 -5.67 3.30 -7.98
C LEU A 344 -6.27 4.71 -8.03
N PRO A 345 -7.60 4.92 -8.01
CA PRO A 345 -8.17 6.26 -8.09
C PRO A 345 -7.88 7.16 -6.87
N SER A 346 -7.48 6.56 -5.75
CA SER A 346 -7.20 7.25 -4.48
C SER A 346 -5.72 7.53 -4.23
N LEU A 347 -4.83 7.00 -5.08
CA LEU A 347 -3.39 7.17 -4.92
C LEU A 347 -2.93 8.52 -5.47
N ASP A 348 -1.77 8.99 -5.01
CA ASP A 348 -1.10 10.15 -5.59
C ASP A 348 -0.82 9.90 -7.09
N PRO A 349 -1.25 10.80 -8.00
CA PRO A 349 -1.14 10.56 -9.43
C PRO A 349 0.29 10.33 -9.92
N LYS A 350 1.28 11.05 -9.39
CA LYS A 350 2.68 10.96 -9.85
C LYS A 350 3.36 9.70 -9.34
N GLY A 351 3.19 9.39 -8.05
CA GLY A 351 3.72 8.15 -7.47
C GLY A 351 3.10 6.91 -8.12
N CYS A 352 1.79 6.97 -8.39
CA CYS A 352 1.07 5.88 -9.05
C CYS A 352 1.55 5.66 -10.49
N GLU A 353 1.76 6.73 -11.27
CA GLU A 353 2.23 6.65 -12.65
C GLU A 353 3.57 5.90 -12.75
N ASN A 354 4.56 6.29 -11.94
CA ASN A 354 5.86 5.61 -11.91
C ASN A 354 5.73 4.13 -11.51
N ALA A 355 4.90 3.84 -10.51
CA ALA A 355 4.71 2.46 -10.06
C ALA A 355 3.96 1.60 -11.10
N MET A 356 3.04 2.18 -11.88
CA MET A 356 2.39 1.47 -12.99
C MET A 356 3.36 1.23 -14.15
N VAL A 357 4.27 2.17 -14.42
CA VAL A 357 5.35 2.02 -15.39
C VAL A 357 6.28 0.87 -14.98
N GLU A 358 6.70 0.80 -13.71
CA GLU A 358 7.50 -0.31 -13.15
C GLU A 358 6.75 -1.66 -13.25
N MET A 359 5.43 -1.67 -13.00
CA MET A 359 4.59 -2.86 -13.15
C MET A 359 4.58 -3.38 -14.59
N LEU A 360 4.49 -2.49 -15.59
CA LEU A 360 4.53 -2.86 -17.01
C LEU A 360 5.89 -3.46 -17.43
N GLU A 361 7.00 -3.06 -16.81
CA GLU A 361 8.31 -3.69 -17.03
C GLU A 361 8.34 -5.14 -16.51
N GLN A 362 7.57 -5.42 -15.45
CA GLN A 362 7.45 -6.73 -14.80
C GLN A 362 6.34 -7.62 -15.38
N LEU A 363 5.67 -7.16 -16.46
CA LEU A 363 4.55 -7.84 -17.10
C LEU A 363 4.81 -9.32 -17.46
N PRO A 364 6.00 -9.74 -17.96
CA PRO A 364 6.26 -11.15 -18.25
C PRO A 364 6.16 -12.05 -17.01
N GLN A 365 6.61 -11.59 -15.84
CA GLN A 365 6.48 -12.32 -14.58
C GLN A 365 5.02 -12.37 -14.15
N LEU A 366 4.32 -11.24 -14.19
CA LEU A 366 2.92 -11.13 -13.79
C LEU A 366 2.01 -12.07 -14.59
N CYS A 367 2.22 -12.18 -15.90
CA CYS A 367 1.48 -13.09 -16.78
C CYS A 367 1.81 -14.56 -16.52
N ARG A 368 3.02 -14.88 -16.06
CA ARG A 368 3.39 -16.24 -15.64
C ARG A 368 2.71 -16.65 -14.33
N GLU A 369 2.47 -15.69 -13.44
CA GLU A 369 1.81 -15.93 -12.15
C GLU A 369 0.28 -16.02 -12.27
N ASP A 370 -0.35 -15.16 -13.08
CA ASP A 370 -1.78 -15.21 -13.44
C ASP A 370 -1.96 -15.04 -14.96
N SER A 371 -2.46 -16.08 -15.64
CA SER A 371 -2.69 -16.05 -17.09
C SER A 371 -3.76 -15.03 -17.53
N ARG A 372 -4.64 -14.61 -16.60
CA ARG A 372 -5.70 -13.61 -16.85
C ARG A 372 -5.26 -12.18 -16.52
N PHE A 373 -3.99 -11.99 -16.11
CA PHE A 373 -3.51 -10.69 -15.68
C PHE A 373 -3.66 -9.62 -16.77
N LEU A 374 -3.32 -9.94 -18.02
CA LEU A 374 -3.48 -9.03 -19.17
C LEU A 374 -4.93 -8.64 -19.41
N ASP A 375 -5.86 -9.60 -19.33
CA ASP A 375 -7.28 -9.33 -19.55
C ASP A 375 -7.82 -8.37 -18.48
N ARG A 376 -7.43 -8.56 -17.20
CA ARG A 376 -7.78 -7.64 -16.12
C ARG A 376 -7.17 -6.26 -16.35
N LEU A 377 -5.89 -6.21 -16.72
CA LEU A 377 -5.17 -4.95 -16.94
C LEU A 377 -5.75 -4.15 -18.12
N SER A 378 -6.15 -4.82 -19.20
CA SER A 378 -6.78 -4.17 -20.36
C SER A 378 -8.09 -3.45 -20.03
N ASN A 379 -8.81 -3.92 -19.01
CA ASN A 379 -10.09 -3.35 -18.58
C ASN A 379 -9.95 -2.35 -17.42
N LEU A 380 -8.74 -2.16 -16.90
CA LEU A 380 -8.45 -1.32 -15.76
C LEU A 380 -8.09 0.11 -16.19
N GLU A 381 -8.59 1.10 -15.44
CA GLU A 381 -8.21 2.50 -15.60
C GLU A 381 -6.90 2.77 -14.85
N PHE A 382 -5.77 2.48 -15.50
CA PHE A 382 -4.45 2.63 -14.89
C PHE A 382 -3.50 3.56 -15.67
N VAL A 383 -3.82 3.87 -16.94
CA VAL A 383 -2.99 4.73 -17.78
C VAL A 383 -3.39 6.17 -17.54
N THR A 384 -2.45 7.00 -17.09
CA THR A 384 -2.69 8.44 -16.96
C THR A 384 -2.66 9.09 -18.34
N THR A 385 -3.61 9.99 -18.61
CA THR A 385 -3.64 10.79 -19.82
C THR A 385 -2.78 12.05 -19.66
N THR A 386 -2.45 12.74 -20.75
CA THR A 386 -1.77 14.05 -20.67
C THR A 386 -2.60 15.13 -19.95
N ALA A 387 -3.91 14.90 -19.78
CA ALA A 387 -4.80 15.71 -18.92
C ALA A 387 -4.81 15.28 -17.44
N GLY A 388 -4.05 14.25 -17.06
CA GLY A 388 -3.92 13.76 -15.67
C GLY A 388 -5.07 12.87 -15.19
N LYS A 389 -5.95 12.40 -16.10
CA LYS A 389 -7.03 11.45 -15.77
C LYS A 389 -6.58 10.02 -16.01
N LEU A 390 -7.05 9.08 -15.20
CA LEU A 390 -6.89 7.65 -15.47
C LEU A 390 -7.84 7.21 -16.57
N ALA A 391 -7.37 6.36 -17.47
CA ALA A 391 -8.12 5.80 -18.57
C ALA A 391 -7.68 4.35 -18.84
N ARG A 392 -8.52 3.62 -19.57
CA ARG A 392 -8.18 2.27 -20.03
C ARG A 392 -7.31 2.36 -21.28
N PRO A 393 -6.40 1.39 -21.52
CA PRO A 393 -5.61 1.38 -22.74
C PRO A 393 -6.44 1.51 -24.02
N TRP A 394 -7.58 0.79 -24.10
CA TRP A 394 -8.44 0.82 -25.27
C TRP A 394 -9.30 2.08 -25.43
N GLU A 395 -9.29 3.01 -24.46
CA GLU A 395 -9.98 4.30 -24.60
C GLU A 395 -9.10 5.38 -25.23
N LEU A 396 -7.80 5.10 -25.34
CA LEU A 396 -6.73 6.00 -25.76
C LEU A 396 -6.19 5.62 -27.15
N TYR A 397 -5.48 6.56 -27.75
CA TYR A 397 -4.88 6.42 -29.08
C TYR A 397 -3.36 6.40 -29.02
N ASP A 398 -2.74 5.78 -30.02
CA ASP A 398 -1.30 5.74 -30.18
C ASP A 398 -0.78 7.07 -30.80
N PRO A 399 0.03 7.85 -30.07
CA PRO A 399 0.59 9.10 -30.58
C PRO A 399 1.72 8.88 -31.58
N THR A 400 2.15 7.66 -31.91
CA THR A 400 3.09 7.45 -33.01
C THR A 400 2.40 7.48 -34.39
N VAL A 401 1.06 7.44 -34.40
CA VAL A 401 0.26 7.46 -35.63
C VAL A 401 0.04 8.90 -36.10
N SER A 402 0.81 9.29 -37.12
CA SER A 402 0.79 10.65 -37.67
C SER A 402 -0.58 11.12 -38.16
N GLU A 403 -1.42 10.20 -38.65
CA GLU A 403 -2.78 10.51 -39.11
C GLU A 403 -3.72 10.99 -37.99
N LEU A 404 -3.44 10.64 -36.74
CA LEU A 404 -4.28 10.97 -35.58
C LEU A 404 -3.88 12.28 -34.89
N HIS A 405 -2.64 12.73 -35.06
CA HIS A 405 -2.14 13.96 -34.44
C HIS A 405 -2.95 15.21 -34.79
N ASP A 406 -3.29 15.39 -36.06
CA ASP A 406 -4.07 16.56 -36.48
C ASP A 406 -5.56 16.47 -36.07
N LEU A 407 -6.03 15.28 -35.70
CA LEU A 407 -7.42 15.02 -35.27
C LEU A 407 -7.60 15.26 -33.77
N LEU A 408 -6.65 14.78 -32.98
CA LEU A 408 -6.70 14.73 -31.54
C LEU A 408 -5.75 15.81 -31.00
N GLU A 409 -6.31 16.82 -30.32
CA GLU A 409 -5.55 17.96 -29.76
C GLU A 409 -4.70 17.60 -28.52
N GLY A 410 -4.42 16.31 -28.31
CA GLY A 410 -3.84 15.78 -27.09
C GLY A 410 -4.74 15.95 -25.86
N GLY A 411 -4.17 15.82 -24.67
CA GLY A 411 -4.89 15.91 -23.40
C GLY A 411 -5.53 14.59 -22.98
N GLU A 412 -6.79 14.38 -23.33
CA GLU A 412 -7.59 13.24 -22.84
C GLU A 412 -7.51 12.00 -23.74
N PHE A 413 -6.94 12.14 -24.93
CA PHE A 413 -6.92 11.09 -25.95
C PHE A 413 -5.62 10.28 -25.99
N TYR A 414 -4.54 10.81 -25.40
CA TYR A 414 -3.22 10.19 -25.41
C TYR A 414 -2.76 9.83 -23.99
N PRO A 415 -2.02 8.71 -23.83
CA PRO A 415 -1.27 8.42 -22.61
C PRO A 415 -0.29 9.55 -22.26
N SER A 416 0.08 9.68 -20.99
CA SER A 416 1.15 10.56 -20.55
C SER A 416 2.50 10.13 -21.14
N ASP A 417 3.44 11.07 -21.22
CA ASP A 417 4.76 10.84 -21.83
C ASP A 417 5.54 9.69 -21.17
N SER A 418 5.31 9.40 -19.88
CA SER A 418 5.95 8.31 -19.15
C SER A 418 5.60 6.92 -19.72
N PHE A 419 4.42 6.79 -20.31
CA PHE A 419 3.95 5.57 -20.95
C PHE A 419 4.38 5.44 -22.43
N LEU A 420 4.99 6.48 -23.01
CA LEU A 420 5.35 6.52 -24.43
C LEU A 420 6.77 6.04 -24.74
N ARG A 421 7.44 5.38 -23.79
CA ARG A 421 8.71 4.69 -24.07
C ARG A 421 8.47 3.59 -25.14
N PRO A 422 9.40 3.35 -26.08
CA PRO A 422 9.16 2.45 -27.22
C PRO A 422 8.74 1.01 -26.83
N ASP A 423 9.31 0.50 -25.75
CA ASP A 423 9.01 -0.79 -25.13
C ASP A 423 7.60 -0.82 -24.53
N LEU A 424 7.21 0.22 -23.79
CA LEU A 424 5.89 0.34 -23.17
C LEU A 424 4.77 0.61 -24.19
N SER A 425 5.03 1.42 -25.22
CA SER A 425 4.06 1.71 -26.27
C SER A 425 3.61 0.42 -26.97
N SER A 426 4.56 -0.46 -27.32
CA SER A 426 4.25 -1.77 -27.90
C SER A 426 3.40 -2.65 -26.98
N THR A 427 3.59 -2.53 -25.66
CA THR A 427 2.81 -3.23 -24.64
C THR A 427 1.40 -2.65 -24.51
N LEU A 428 1.25 -1.33 -24.55
CA LEU A 428 -0.06 -0.67 -24.55
C LEU A 428 -0.88 -1.00 -25.80
N VAL A 429 -0.24 -1.08 -26.98
CA VAL A 429 -0.90 -1.55 -28.21
C VAL A 429 -1.43 -2.97 -28.04
N ARG A 430 -0.66 -3.86 -27.38
CA ARG A 430 -1.14 -5.22 -27.05
C ARG A 430 -2.29 -5.24 -26.03
N LEU A 431 -2.36 -4.24 -25.15
CA LEU A 431 -3.44 -4.07 -24.16
C LEU A 431 -4.69 -3.39 -24.73
N GLY A 432 -4.63 -2.89 -25.97
CA GLY A 432 -5.78 -2.33 -26.68
C GLY A 432 -5.63 -0.88 -27.13
N LEU A 433 -4.47 -0.24 -26.93
CA LEU A 433 -4.22 1.13 -27.40
C LEU A 433 -4.57 1.25 -28.90
N GLN A 434 -5.45 2.20 -29.21
CA GLN A 434 -6.02 2.29 -30.55
C GLN A 434 -5.05 2.93 -31.53
N THR A 435 -4.78 2.25 -32.64
CA THR A 435 -3.97 2.78 -33.76
C THR A 435 -4.82 3.36 -34.89
N LYS A 436 -6.15 3.19 -34.82
CA LYS A 436 -7.13 3.66 -35.80
C LYS A 436 -8.38 4.14 -35.08
N LEU A 437 -9.12 5.05 -35.70
CA LEU A 437 -10.43 5.50 -35.22
C LEU A 437 -11.53 4.59 -35.76
N ASP A 438 -12.37 4.07 -34.89
CA ASP A 438 -13.65 3.48 -35.24
C ASP A 438 -14.74 4.58 -35.32
N LEU A 439 -15.98 4.19 -35.67
CA LEU A 439 -17.12 5.13 -35.71
C LEU A 439 -17.37 5.79 -34.34
N THR A 440 -17.14 5.08 -33.24
CA THR A 440 -17.29 5.61 -31.88
C THR A 440 -16.24 6.68 -31.60
N GLY A 441 -14.99 6.43 -31.97
CA GLY A 441 -13.88 7.36 -31.92
C GLY A 441 -14.15 8.60 -32.76
N ILE A 442 -14.65 8.45 -33.99
CA ILE A 442 -15.04 9.58 -34.85
C ILE A 442 -16.07 10.49 -34.17
N VAL A 443 -17.11 9.91 -33.56
CA VAL A 443 -18.12 10.67 -32.81
C VAL A 443 -17.49 11.37 -31.59
N ARG A 444 -16.59 10.70 -30.86
CA ARG A 444 -15.85 11.32 -29.73
C ARG A 444 -15.01 12.52 -30.19
N VAL A 445 -14.31 12.40 -31.32
CA VAL A 445 -13.52 13.50 -31.90
C VAL A 445 -14.43 14.64 -32.37
N ALA A 446 -15.51 14.33 -33.08
CA ALA A 446 -16.51 15.31 -33.51
C ALA A 446 -17.12 16.07 -32.32
N ARG A 447 -17.40 15.37 -31.21
CA ARG A 447 -17.92 15.96 -29.98
C ARG A 447 -16.89 16.87 -29.32
N SER A 448 -15.63 16.47 -29.29
CA SER A 448 -14.51 17.32 -28.84
C SER A 448 -14.41 18.60 -29.67
N ILE A 449 -14.42 18.49 -31.00
CA ILE A 449 -14.39 19.66 -31.91
C ILE A 449 -15.59 20.57 -31.67
N SER A 450 -16.80 20.00 -31.58
CA SER A 450 -18.04 20.74 -31.33
C SER A 450 -18.03 21.43 -29.97
N SER A 451 -17.51 20.78 -28.92
CA SER A 451 -17.41 21.37 -27.58
C SER A 451 -16.45 22.55 -27.56
N VAL A 452 -15.31 22.46 -28.25
CA VAL A 452 -14.34 23.57 -28.38
C VAL A 452 -14.92 24.71 -29.22
N ALA A 453 -15.71 24.39 -30.26
CA ALA A 453 -16.37 25.39 -31.08
C ALA A 453 -17.46 26.17 -30.31
N LEU A 454 -18.18 25.49 -29.40
CA LEU A 454 -19.27 26.07 -28.59
C LEU A 454 -18.78 26.83 -27.36
N SER A 455 -17.62 26.47 -26.80
CA SER A 455 -17.20 26.97 -25.49
C SER A 455 -16.89 28.47 -25.43
N GLY A 456 -16.84 29.19 -26.57
CA GLY A 456 -17.05 30.65 -26.67
C GLY A 456 -16.12 31.57 -25.88
N THR A 457 -15.24 31.05 -25.03
CA THR A 457 -14.37 31.82 -24.16
C THR A 457 -13.08 32.14 -24.91
N CYS A 458 -13.07 33.31 -25.54
CA CYS A 458 -12.02 34.01 -26.30
C CYS A 458 -11.90 33.68 -27.80
N ASP A 459 -12.32 34.65 -28.63
CA ASP A 459 -12.19 34.74 -30.09
C ASP A 459 -10.72 34.90 -30.55
N SER A 460 -9.84 33.94 -30.23
CA SER A 460 -8.52 33.90 -30.86
C SER A 460 -8.64 33.29 -32.26
N VAL A 461 -8.08 33.97 -33.26
CA VAL A 461 -7.99 33.48 -34.65
C VAL A 461 -7.33 32.09 -34.68
N ASP A 462 -6.39 31.83 -33.79
CA ASP A 462 -5.66 30.56 -33.67
C ASP A 462 -6.58 29.38 -33.29
N ARG A 463 -7.51 29.57 -32.34
CA ARG A 463 -8.48 28.52 -31.98
C ARG A 463 -9.46 28.23 -33.09
N ARG A 464 -9.96 29.27 -33.75
CA ARG A 464 -10.84 29.12 -34.91
C ARG A 464 -10.14 28.32 -36.02
N ASN A 465 -8.86 28.61 -36.25
CA ASN A 465 -8.02 27.90 -37.21
C ASN A 465 -7.74 26.45 -36.78
N SER A 466 -7.49 26.16 -35.49
CA SER A 466 -7.25 24.79 -35.02
C SER A 466 -8.52 23.93 -35.11
N VAL A 467 -9.68 24.46 -34.71
CA VAL A 467 -10.99 23.77 -34.85
C VAL A 467 -11.29 23.45 -36.31
N ALA A 468 -11.09 24.42 -37.22
CA ALA A 468 -11.27 24.20 -38.65
C ALA A 468 -10.26 23.17 -39.21
N ARG A 469 -9.01 23.19 -38.73
CA ARG A 469 -7.98 22.20 -39.11
C ARG A 469 -8.39 20.80 -38.66
N ARG A 470 -8.81 20.63 -37.42
CA ARG A 470 -9.28 19.35 -36.87
C ARG A 470 -10.49 18.83 -37.65
N GLY A 471 -11.45 19.70 -37.96
CA GLY A 471 -12.61 19.35 -38.80
C GLY A 471 -12.21 18.88 -40.19
N ARG A 472 -11.26 19.57 -40.85
CA ARG A 472 -10.70 19.14 -42.15
C ARG A 472 -10.01 17.79 -42.06
N SER A 473 -9.19 17.58 -41.03
CA SER A 473 -8.52 16.30 -40.82
C SER A 473 -9.54 15.19 -40.59
N LEU A 474 -10.61 15.42 -39.81
CA LEU A 474 -11.64 14.42 -39.51
C LEU A 474 -12.41 14.02 -40.77
N LEU A 475 -12.80 15.00 -41.58
CA LEU A 475 -13.41 14.75 -42.88
C LEU A 475 -12.46 14.00 -43.82
N GLY A 476 -11.17 14.40 -43.86
CA GLY A 476 -10.15 13.71 -44.62
C GLY A 476 -9.94 12.25 -44.17
N TYR A 477 -9.98 11.99 -42.87
CA TYR A 477 -9.88 10.64 -42.30
C TYR A 477 -11.08 9.78 -42.71
N LEU A 478 -12.29 10.31 -42.61
CA LEU A 478 -13.52 9.66 -43.09
C LEU A 478 -13.44 9.31 -44.58
N CYS A 479 -12.97 10.24 -45.41
CA CYS A 479 -12.79 10.01 -46.84
C CYS A 479 -11.79 8.89 -47.16
N ARG A 480 -10.65 8.85 -46.47
CA ARG A 480 -9.60 7.84 -46.70
C ARG A 480 -9.99 6.46 -46.17
N ASN A 481 -10.74 6.40 -45.07
CA ASN A 481 -11.06 5.16 -44.36
C ASN A 481 -12.52 4.71 -44.54
N ALA A 482 -13.26 5.25 -45.52
CA ALA A 482 -14.68 4.98 -45.72
C ALA A 482 -15.01 3.47 -45.80
N ARG A 483 -14.17 2.67 -46.47
CA ARG A 483 -14.30 1.20 -46.53
C ARG A 483 -14.12 0.53 -45.18
N LEU A 484 -13.04 0.86 -44.47
CA LEU A 484 -12.72 0.25 -43.17
C LEU A 484 -13.77 0.57 -42.11
N LEU A 485 -14.44 1.71 -42.24
CA LEU A 485 -15.51 2.15 -41.35
C LEU A 485 -16.89 1.59 -41.75
N GLY A 486 -16.99 0.80 -42.82
CA GLY A 486 -18.26 0.30 -43.36
C GLY A 486 -19.16 1.39 -43.96
N ILE A 487 -18.63 2.59 -44.20
CA ILE A 487 -19.40 3.74 -44.71
C ILE A 487 -19.87 3.48 -46.14
N GLU A 488 -19.06 2.82 -46.98
CA GLU A 488 -19.45 2.47 -48.35
C GLU A 488 -20.67 1.52 -48.36
N ASP A 489 -20.67 0.52 -47.48
CA ASP A 489 -21.77 -0.45 -47.37
C ASP A 489 -23.04 0.21 -46.81
N LEU A 490 -22.89 1.05 -45.78
CA LEU A 490 -23.99 1.84 -45.21
C LEU A 490 -24.57 2.80 -46.26
N ALA A 491 -23.71 3.49 -47.00
CA ALA A 491 -24.13 4.40 -48.08
C ALA A 491 -24.86 3.66 -49.21
N ALA A 492 -24.39 2.47 -49.60
CA ALA A 492 -25.07 1.63 -50.58
C ALA A 492 -26.45 1.18 -50.07
N SER A 493 -26.56 0.79 -48.80
CA SER A 493 -27.85 0.46 -48.16
C SER A 493 -28.81 1.65 -48.16
N PHE A 494 -28.32 2.86 -47.85
CA PHE A 494 -29.16 4.06 -47.87
C PHE A 494 -29.61 4.43 -49.30
N ALA A 495 -28.74 4.26 -50.30
CA ALA A 495 -29.08 4.50 -51.69
C ALA A 495 -30.08 3.47 -52.24
N ALA A 496 -29.94 2.20 -51.86
CA ALA A 496 -30.83 1.11 -52.26
C ALA A 496 -32.22 1.19 -51.60
N ALA A 497 -32.32 1.76 -50.40
CA ALA A 497 -33.57 1.85 -49.65
C ALA A 497 -34.66 2.71 -50.32
N GLY A 498 -34.32 3.55 -51.33
CA GLY A 498 -35.33 4.30 -52.09
C GLY A 498 -36.18 5.26 -51.23
N ARG A 499 -37.09 6.00 -51.87
CA ARG A 499 -37.83 7.13 -51.26
C ARG A 499 -39.00 6.74 -50.35
N ASP A 500 -39.29 5.45 -50.17
CA ASP A 500 -40.34 4.97 -49.26
C ASP A 500 -39.75 3.99 -48.22
N ARG A 501 -39.67 4.51 -46.99
CA ARG A 501 -39.16 3.96 -45.71
C ARG A 501 -39.09 2.42 -45.56
N PRO A 502 -38.14 1.95 -44.72
CA PRO A 502 -38.46 1.10 -43.59
C PRO A 502 -38.55 1.92 -42.28
N GLY A 503 -39.29 1.38 -41.31
CA GLY A 503 -39.45 1.94 -39.97
C GLY A 503 -38.13 2.26 -39.27
N LEU A 504 -38.20 3.23 -38.36
CA LEU A 504 -37.15 3.88 -37.58
C LEU A 504 -36.41 2.98 -36.56
N ASP A 505 -36.15 1.71 -36.86
CA ASP A 505 -35.52 0.79 -35.89
C ASP A 505 -34.05 0.40 -36.22
N ALA A 506 -33.45 0.96 -37.29
CA ALA A 506 -32.09 0.58 -37.72
C ALA A 506 -31.18 1.73 -38.18
N VAL A 507 -31.42 2.97 -37.74
CA VAL A 507 -30.43 4.04 -37.94
C VAL A 507 -29.39 3.92 -36.84
N ASP A 508 -28.13 3.70 -37.21
CA ASP A 508 -27.02 3.68 -36.26
C ASP A 508 -27.02 5.00 -35.46
N PRO A 509 -27.24 4.99 -34.13
CA PRO A 509 -27.34 6.20 -33.32
C PRO A 509 -26.07 7.05 -33.38
N ARG A 510 -24.92 6.42 -33.67
CA ARG A 510 -23.64 7.11 -33.86
C ARG A 510 -23.67 8.04 -35.07
N ARG A 511 -24.39 7.67 -36.13
CA ARG A 511 -24.56 8.51 -37.32
C ARG A 511 -25.42 9.73 -36.99
N GLU A 512 -26.57 9.54 -36.36
CA GLU A 512 -27.46 10.66 -36.00
C GLU A 512 -26.74 11.67 -35.10
N GLU A 513 -26.00 11.18 -34.12
CA GLU A 513 -25.17 12.04 -33.29
C GLU A 513 -24.13 12.80 -34.14
N LEU A 514 -23.38 12.10 -35.00
CA LEU A 514 -22.38 12.72 -35.88
C LEU A 514 -22.97 13.81 -36.79
N LEU A 515 -24.20 13.62 -37.29
CA LEU A 515 -24.91 14.58 -38.13
C LEU A 515 -25.36 15.84 -37.38
N SER A 516 -25.53 15.74 -36.06
CA SER A 516 -25.96 16.84 -35.18
C SER A 516 -24.80 17.70 -34.65
N LEU A 517 -23.60 17.14 -34.55
CA LEU A 517 -22.43 17.79 -33.97
C LEU A 517 -21.76 18.77 -34.95
N ALA A 518 -21.33 19.94 -34.47
CA ALA A 518 -20.65 20.93 -35.29
C ALA A 518 -19.15 20.62 -35.42
N TRP A 519 -18.76 19.89 -36.47
CA TRP A 519 -17.36 19.50 -36.72
C TRP A 519 -16.90 19.67 -38.17
N VAL A 520 -17.84 19.82 -39.13
CA VAL A 520 -17.51 19.93 -40.55
C VAL A 520 -16.98 21.32 -40.84
N PRO A 521 -15.79 21.46 -41.46
CA PRO A 521 -15.17 22.76 -41.72
C PRO A 521 -15.95 23.55 -42.77
N VAL A 522 -16.21 24.82 -42.46
CA VAL A 522 -17.06 25.69 -43.29
C VAL A 522 -16.20 26.67 -44.09
N LEU A 523 -16.59 26.89 -45.34
CA LEU A 523 -16.03 27.90 -46.21
C LEU A 523 -16.32 29.30 -45.64
N GLN A 524 -15.27 30.11 -45.46
CA GLN A 524 -15.38 31.42 -44.76
C GLN A 524 -15.69 32.58 -45.71
N ALA A 525 -15.37 32.44 -47.00
CA ALA A 525 -15.55 33.47 -48.02
C ALA A 525 -16.41 32.92 -49.17
N PRO A 526 -17.21 33.79 -49.84
CA PRO A 526 -18.03 33.35 -50.95
C PRO A 526 -17.15 32.84 -52.10
N PRO A 527 -17.47 31.68 -52.70
CA PRO A 527 -16.71 31.14 -53.82
C PRO A 527 -16.87 32.00 -55.08
N GLU A 528 -18.04 32.64 -55.25
CA GLU A 528 -18.31 33.59 -56.32
C GLU A 528 -19.06 34.81 -55.77
N THR A 529 -18.75 36.00 -56.28
CA THR A 529 -19.25 37.28 -55.76
C THR A 529 -20.75 37.52 -55.99
N TRP A 530 -21.37 36.80 -56.92
CA TRP A 530 -22.80 36.91 -57.23
C TRP A 530 -23.68 35.98 -56.38
N LEU A 531 -23.09 35.04 -55.64
CA LEU A 531 -23.85 34.14 -54.79
C LEU A 531 -24.37 34.88 -53.54
N PRO A 532 -25.59 34.58 -53.08
CA PRO A 532 -26.05 34.92 -51.75
C PRO A 532 -25.06 34.39 -50.73
N TRP A 533 -24.55 35.26 -49.88
CA TRP A 533 -23.57 34.88 -48.89
C TRP A 533 -23.93 35.48 -47.55
N HIS A 534 -23.80 34.68 -46.49
CA HIS A 534 -23.83 35.17 -45.13
C HIS A 534 -22.46 35.00 -44.50
N ALA A 535 -21.96 36.08 -43.90
CA ALA A 535 -20.75 36.00 -43.10
C ALA A 535 -21.05 35.08 -41.90
N HIS A 536 -20.60 33.84 -41.99
CA HIS A 536 -20.70 32.88 -40.91
C HIS A 536 -19.53 33.08 -39.97
N SER A 537 -19.81 33.26 -38.67
CA SER A 537 -18.76 33.37 -37.65
C SER A 537 -18.16 32.01 -37.25
N ALA A 538 -18.83 30.91 -37.61
CA ALA A 538 -18.44 29.56 -37.24
C ALA A 538 -17.37 28.98 -38.18
N ALA A 539 -16.29 28.43 -37.61
CA ALA A 539 -15.28 27.68 -38.34
C ALA A 539 -15.77 26.29 -38.79
N VAL A 540 -16.66 25.69 -38.01
CA VAL A 540 -17.23 24.36 -38.22
C VAL A 540 -18.74 24.40 -38.02
N ALA A 541 -19.47 23.53 -38.70
CA ALA A 541 -20.91 23.38 -38.59
C ALA A 541 -21.32 21.90 -38.64
N ALA A 542 -22.58 21.61 -38.34
CA ALA A 542 -23.10 20.26 -38.37
C ALA A 542 -23.24 19.75 -39.82
N PRO A 543 -23.01 18.45 -40.10
CA PRO A 543 -23.30 17.87 -41.42
C PRO A 543 -24.71 18.20 -41.93
N ALA A 544 -25.72 18.17 -41.05
CA ALA A 544 -27.10 18.51 -41.39
C ALA A 544 -27.30 19.99 -41.80
N ALA A 545 -26.43 20.89 -41.36
CA ALA A 545 -26.46 22.33 -41.65
C ALA A 545 -25.46 22.72 -42.76
N THR A 546 -24.81 21.75 -43.41
CA THR A 546 -23.78 21.97 -44.43
C THR A 546 -24.13 21.29 -45.75
N ARG A 547 -23.60 21.81 -46.85
CA ARG A 547 -23.70 21.23 -48.19
C ARG A 547 -22.39 21.38 -48.97
N CYS A 548 -22.24 20.55 -50.00
CA CYS A 548 -21.06 20.61 -50.87
C CYS A 548 -21.10 21.85 -51.78
N LEU A 549 -19.94 22.19 -52.34
CA LEU A 549 -19.77 23.36 -53.21
C LEU A 549 -20.63 23.28 -54.49
N GLU A 550 -20.96 22.08 -54.98
CA GLU A 550 -21.80 21.93 -56.19
C GLU A 550 -23.23 22.45 -55.98
N ASP A 551 -23.71 22.45 -54.74
CA ASP A 551 -25.02 22.97 -54.36
C ASP A 551 -24.96 24.46 -53.96
N ALA A 552 -23.82 25.15 -54.09
CA ALA A 552 -23.63 26.52 -53.64
C ALA A 552 -24.72 27.47 -54.16
N SER A 553 -25.04 27.37 -55.45
CA SER A 553 -26.12 28.16 -56.07
C SER A 553 -27.50 27.95 -55.43
N LEU A 554 -27.74 26.79 -54.82
CA LEU A 554 -29.02 26.43 -54.20
C LEU A 554 -29.09 26.75 -52.71
N VAL A 555 -27.95 26.90 -52.02
CA VAL A 555 -27.93 26.94 -50.53
C VAL A 555 -26.97 27.94 -49.89
N SER A 556 -26.12 28.65 -50.64
CA SER A 556 -25.03 29.49 -50.08
C SER A 556 -25.45 30.61 -49.11
N GLY A 557 -26.71 31.04 -49.14
CA GLY A 557 -27.32 32.01 -48.23
C GLY A 557 -28.31 31.40 -47.23
N SER A 558 -28.44 30.07 -47.18
CA SER A 558 -29.39 29.38 -46.30
C SER A 558 -28.76 28.25 -45.49
N LEU A 559 -27.67 27.66 -45.97
CA LEU A 559 -26.83 26.67 -45.29
C LEU A 559 -25.35 27.04 -45.42
N HIS A 560 -24.52 26.36 -44.63
CA HIS A 560 -23.08 26.45 -44.71
C HIS A 560 -22.51 25.63 -45.89
N LEU A 561 -21.40 26.06 -46.50
CA LEU A 561 -20.70 25.27 -47.51
C LEU A 561 -19.46 24.61 -46.93
N VAL A 562 -19.25 23.34 -47.25
CA VAL A 562 -18.06 22.59 -46.83
C VAL A 562 -16.81 23.18 -47.49
N SER A 563 -15.74 23.43 -46.70
CA SER A 563 -14.51 24.03 -47.23
C SER A 563 -13.62 23.05 -48.00
N VAL A 564 -13.86 21.75 -47.87
CA VAL A 564 -13.04 20.67 -48.45
C VAL A 564 -13.66 20.18 -49.75
N PRO A 565 -12.98 20.34 -50.90
CA PRO A 565 -13.47 19.81 -52.17
C PRO A 565 -13.24 18.30 -52.31
N GLY A 566 -13.94 17.65 -53.23
CA GLY A 566 -13.63 16.28 -53.65
C GLY A 566 -14.02 15.18 -52.66
N VAL A 567 -15.03 15.40 -51.82
CA VAL A 567 -15.53 14.38 -50.89
C VAL A 567 -16.16 13.21 -51.66
N PRO A 568 -15.74 11.94 -51.41
CA PRO A 568 -16.27 10.78 -52.12
C PRO A 568 -17.79 10.62 -51.99
N GLN A 569 -18.43 10.09 -53.03
CA GLN A 569 -19.89 9.91 -53.10
C GLN A 569 -20.45 9.16 -51.88
N ALA A 570 -19.81 8.07 -51.46
CA ALA A 570 -20.24 7.29 -50.30
C ALA A 570 -20.30 8.12 -49.01
N VAL A 571 -19.28 8.95 -48.76
CA VAL A 571 -19.25 9.85 -47.60
C VAL A 571 -20.31 10.94 -47.72
N ARG A 572 -20.56 11.47 -48.92
CA ARG A 572 -21.64 12.46 -49.17
C ARG A 572 -23.02 11.87 -48.90
N VAL A 573 -23.28 10.62 -49.31
CA VAL A 573 -24.53 9.90 -48.97
C VAL A 573 -24.61 9.70 -47.45
N TYR A 574 -23.55 9.20 -46.83
CA TYR A 574 -23.52 8.94 -45.39
C TYR A 574 -23.78 10.20 -44.56
N LEU A 575 -23.22 11.36 -44.95
CA LEU A 575 -23.42 12.64 -44.29
C LEU A 575 -24.74 13.35 -44.68
N GLY A 576 -25.55 12.77 -45.57
CA GLY A 576 -26.83 13.34 -46.01
C GLY A 576 -26.71 14.53 -46.98
N TRP A 577 -25.52 14.77 -47.54
CA TRP A 577 -25.28 15.88 -48.48
C TRP A 577 -25.83 15.64 -49.89
N LEU A 578 -26.31 14.43 -50.17
CA LEU A 578 -27.03 14.10 -51.40
C LEU A 578 -28.54 13.95 -51.18
N ASP A 579 -29.01 14.11 -49.94
CA ASP A 579 -30.43 14.07 -49.64
C ASP A 579 -31.13 15.27 -50.28
N PRO A 580 -32.39 15.13 -50.75
CA PRO A 580 -33.15 16.25 -51.31
C PRO A 580 -33.19 17.45 -50.36
N LEU A 581 -32.95 18.64 -50.89
CA LEU A 581 -32.97 19.86 -50.09
C LEU A 581 -34.37 20.13 -49.53
N PRO A 582 -34.49 20.47 -48.23
CA PRO A 582 -35.77 20.85 -47.64
C PRO A 582 -36.35 22.09 -48.35
N PRO A 583 -37.66 22.13 -48.63
CA PRO A 583 -38.30 23.27 -49.29
C PRO A 583 -38.03 24.61 -48.59
N VAL A 584 -37.98 24.61 -47.25
CA VAL A 584 -37.70 25.81 -46.45
C VAL A 584 -36.30 26.39 -46.69
N VAL A 585 -35.31 25.55 -46.96
CA VAL A 585 -33.92 25.99 -47.26
C VAL A 585 -33.90 26.70 -48.60
N LEU A 586 -34.52 26.09 -49.63
CA LEU A 586 -34.64 26.66 -50.96
C LEU A 586 -35.41 27.99 -50.99
N ALA A 587 -36.50 28.08 -50.22
CA ALA A 587 -37.24 29.32 -50.01
C ALA A 587 -36.37 30.43 -49.41
N HIS A 588 -35.60 30.10 -48.37
CA HIS A 588 -34.65 31.06 -47.79
C HIS A 588 -33.60 31.50 -48.81
N GLN A 589 -33.04 30.57 -49.60
CA GLN A 589 -32.10 30.92 -50.65
C GLN A 589 -32.69 31.91 -51.67
N LEU A 590 -33.93 31.66 -52.15
CA LEU A 590 -34.63 32.55 -53.07
C LEU A 590 -34.79 33.96 -52.49
N ALA A 591 -35.20 34.05 -51.22
CA ALA A 591 -35.33 35.32 -50.54
C ALA A 591 -33.98 36.07 -50.46
N LYS A 592 -32.86 35.36 -50.29
CA LYS A 592 -31.52 35.99 -50.27
C LYS A 592 -31.05 36.43 -51.65
N TYR A 593 -31.35 35.68 -52.71
CA TYR A 593 -31.14 36.17 -54.08
C TYR A 593 -31.91 37.47 -54.35
N ALA A 594 -33.15 37.56 -53.85
CA ALA A 594 -33.96 38.78 -53.99
C ALA A 594 -33.38 39.97 -53.21
N VAL A 595 -32.75 39.75 -52.06
CA VAL A 595 -32.05 40.80 -51.31
C VAL A 595 -30.77 41.23 -52.02
N ASN A 596 -29.96 40.28 -52.50
CA ASN A 596 -28.68 40.58 -53.17
C ASN A 596 -28.84 41.30 -54.51
N HIS A 597 -29.96 41.09 -55.21
CA HIS A 597 -30.22 41.67 -56.53
C HIS A 597 -31.42 42.64 -56.58
N GLY A 598 -32.12 42.83 -55.46
CA GLY A 598 -33.23 43.77 -55.35
C GLY A 598 -32.73 45.17 -55.04
N SER A 599 -32.77 46.05 -56.05
CA SER A 599 -32.51 47.49 -55.87
C SER A 599 -33.58 48.12 -54.95
N ASP A 600 -33.11 48.90 -53.96
CA ASP A 600 -33.79 49.93 -53.14
C ASP A 600 -35.16 49.60 -52.44
N PRO A 601 -35.36 49.92 -51.15
CA PRO A 601 -36.63 49.68 -50.45
C PRO A 601 -37.75 50.71 -50.70
N THR A 602 -37.62 51.66 -51.65
CA THR A 602 -38.58 52.78 -51.79
C THR A 602 -39.43 52.82 -53.07
N LEU A 603 -39.38 51.83 -53.96
CA LEU A 603 -40.14 51.88 -55.21
C LEU A 603 -41.47 51.12 -55.15
N ARG A 604 -42.57 51.90 -55.08
CA ARG A 604 -43.94 51.48 -55.42
C ARG A 604 -44.03 51.03 -56.90
N PRO A 605 -44.98 50.15 -57.26
CA PRO A 605 -45.10 49.68 -58.63
C PRO A 605 -45.78 50.78 -59.45
N LEU A 606 -45.03 51.48 -60.30
CA LEU A 606 -45.50 52.16 -61.52
C LEU A 606 -44.27 52.84 -62.14
N ALA A 607 -44.08 52.58 -63.45
CA ALA A 607 -42.99 53.05 -64.31
C ALA A 607 -41.65 52.29 -64.19
N GLN A 608 -41.23 51.70 -65.32
CA GLN A 608 -39.87 51.22 -65.56
C GLN A 608 -38.86 52.33 -65.24
N PRO A 609 -37.87 52.11 -64.36
CA PRO A 609 -36.72 52.99 -64.29
C PRO A 609 -35.55 52.38 -65.07
N LEU A 610 -35.06 53.15 -66.04
CA LEU A 610 -33.70 53.04 -66.57
C LEU A 610 -32.71 53.05 -65.40
N GLY A 611 -32.07 51.91 -65.13
CA GLY A 611 -31.08 51.79 -64.04
C GLY A 611 -31.09 50.47 -63.28
N VAL A 612 -32.08 49.59 -63.50
CA VAL A 612 -32.05 48.23 -62.95
C VAL A 612 -30.90 47.47 -63.61
N ARG A 613 -29.84 47.16 -62.85
CA ARG A 613 -28.78 46.26 -63.33
C ARG A 613 -29.46 44.94 -63.73
N PRO A 614 -29.32 44.48 -64.99
CA PRO A 614 -29.94 43.24 -65.41
C PRO A 614 -29.45 42.10 -64.51
N VAL A 615 -30.40 41.35 -63.95
CA VAL A 615 -30.09 40.13 -63.18
C VAL A 615 -29.23 39.23 -64.08
N PRO A 616 -28.02 38.84 -63.66
CA PRO A 616 -27.13 38.03 -64.49
C PRO A 616 -27.83 36.75 -64.95
N ASN A 617 -27.59 36.30 -66.19
CA ASN A 617 -28.23 35.10 -66.74
C ASN A 617 -28.02 33.87 -65.84
N LYS A 618 -26.83 33.73 -65.24
CA LYS A 618 -26.53 32.69 -64.24
C LYS A 618 -27.48 32.71 -63.04
N VAL A 619 -27.87 33.89 -62.55
CA VAL A 619 -28.81 34.03 -61.44
C VAL A 619 -30.22 33.62 -61.88
N LYS A 620 -30.63 33.99 -63.10
CA LYS A 620 -31.93 33.58 -63.67
C LYS A 620 -32.05 32.06 -63.80
N GLU A 621 -31.03 31.40 -64.34
CA GLU A 621 -30.97 29.94 -64.47
C GLU A 621 -31.08 29.23 -63.12
N VAL A 622 -30.34 29.70 -62.12
CA VAL A 622 -30.37 29.13 -60.76
C VAL A 622 -31.72 29.35 -60.09
N VAL A 623 -32.27 30.56 -60.17
CA VAL A 623 -33.58 30.88 -59.58
C VAL A 623 -34.68 30.02 -60.22
N PHE A 624 -34.65 29.84 -61.54
CA PHE A 624 -35.56 28.94 -62.25
C PHE A 624 -35.43 27.49 -61.73
N ARG A 625 -34.19 26.99 -61.62
CA ARG A 625 -33.92 25.65 -61.06
C ARG A 625 -34.44 25.49 -59.62
N ILE A 626 -34.34 26.53 -58.78
CA ILE A 626 -34.90 26.49 -57.42
C ILE A 626 -36.43 26.38 -57.47
N TYR A 627 -37.10 27.15 -58.33
CA TYR A 627 -38.56 27.03 -58.53
C TYR A 627 -38.96 25.66 -59.05
N GLU A 628 -38.24 25.07 -60.01
CA GLU A 628 -38.50 23.71 -60.49
C GLU A 628 -38.44 22.71 -59.33
N ILE A 629 -37.37 22.75 -58.53
CA ILE A 629 -37.21 21.83 -57.39
C ILE A 629 -38.34 22.04 -56.36
N LEU A 630 -38.69 23.30 -56.05
CA LEU A 630 -39.80 23.60 -55.15
C LEU A 630 -41.12 23.06 -55.68
N ASN A 631 -41.39 23.20 -56.99
CA ASN A 631 -42.60 22.72 -57.64
C ASN A 631 -42.76 21.20 -57.51
N THR A 632 -41.65 20.45 -57.60
CA THR A 632 -41.67 18.99 -57.37
C THR A 632 -41.97 18.57 -55.92
N GLN A 633 -41.97 19.52 -54.97
CA GLN A 633 -42.14 19.26 -53.54
C GLN A 633 -43.40 19.91 -52.94
N VAL A 634 -44.26 20.55 -53.74
CA VAL A 634 -45.45 21.29 -53.28
C VAL A 634 -46.41 20.43 -52.47
N GLU A 635 -46.59 19.18 -52.85
CA GLU A 635 -47.50 18.23 -52.19
C GLU A 635 -46.93 17.64 -50.89
N ARG A 636 -45.66 17.92 -50.56
CA ARG A 636 -45.04 17.40 -49.34
C ARG A 636 -45.48 18.22 -48.14
N ARG A 637 -45.72 17.54 -47.01
CA ARG A 637 -46.03 18.19 -45.71
C ARG A 637 -44.99 19.24 -45.28
N SER A 638 -43.73 19.06 -45.67
CA SER A 638 -42.64 20.01 -45.37
C SER A 638 -42.71 21.32 -46.16
N PHE A 639 -43.57 21.44 -47.17
CA PHE A 639 -43.70 22.63 -48.01
C PHE A 639 -44.37 23.80 -47.28
N ALA A 640 -45.20 23.53 -46.26
CA ALA A 640 -45.88 24.58 -45.48
C ALA A 640 -44.89 25.59 -44.87
N ALA A 641 -43.74 25.12 -44.38
CA ALA A 641 -42.67 25.97 -43.83
C ALA A 641 -42.00 26.84 -44.90
N ALA A 642 -41.90 26.35 -46.14
CA ALA A 642 -41.35 27.11 -47.26
C ALA A 642 -42.29 28.25 -47.68
N ARG A 643 -43.60 27.98 -47.72
CA ARG A 643 -44.62 29.00 -48.01
C ARG A 643 -44.58 30.13 -46.99
N GLU A 644 -44.47 29.80 -45.70
CA GLU A 644 -44.33 30.81 -44.64
C GLU A 644 -43.00 31.56 -44.73
N ALA A 645 -41.89 30.89 -45.07
CA ALA A 645 -40.58 31.53 -45.24
C ALA A 645 -40.51 32.55 -46.39
N LEU A 646 -41.38 32.41 -47.40
CA LEU A 646 -41.51 33.36 -48.52
C LEU A 646 -42.60 34.42 -48.30
N ARG A 647 -43.51 34.20 -47.35
CA ARG A 647 -44.66 35.08 -47.12
C ARG A 647 -44.22 36.51 -46.82
N GLY A 648 -44.72 37.47 -47.61
CA GLY A 648 -44.40 38.89 -47.46
C GLY A 648 -42.96 39.28 -47.82
N ARG A 649 -42.15 38.37 -48.38
CA ARG A 649 -40.80 38.66 -48.88
C ARG A 649 -40.82 38.86 -50.39
N ARG A 650 -39.97 39.77 -50.89
CA ARG A 650 -39.74 39.91 -52.34
C ARG A 650 -39.04 38.65 -52.85
N CYS A 651 -39.54 38.07 -53.94
CA CYS A 651 -38.92 36.94 -54.63
C CYS A 651 -38.48 37.37 -56.04
N VAL A 652 -37.40 36.78 -56.55
CA VAL A 652 -36.96 37.03 -57.93
C VAL A 652 -37.92 36.29 -58.86
N LEU A 653 -38.63 37.02 -59.72
CA LEU A 653 -39.45 36.45 -60.80
C LEU A 653 -38.61 36.42 -62.08
N VAL A 654 -38.38 35.22 -62.62
CA VAL A 654 -37.69 35.04 -63.90
C VAL A 654 -38.75 34.87 -64.98
N GLY A 655 -39.15 35.98 -65.60
CA GLY A 655 -40.02 35.93 -66.78
C GLY A 655 -39.24 35.35 -67.97
N GLY A 656 -39.75 34.26 -68.54
CA GLY A 656 -39.24 33.72 -69.80
C GLY A 656 -39.53 34.70 -70.93
N THR A 657 -38.49 35.20 -71.59
CA THR A 657 -38.65 35.86 -72.90
C THR A 657 -38.88 34.77 -73.94
N SER A 658 -40.11 34.31 -74.10
CA SER A 658 -40.57 33.66 -75.32
C SER A 658 -42.05 33.95 -75.55
N GLY A 659 -42.33 34.67 -76.63
CA GLY A 659 -43.64 34.72 -77.28
C GLY A 659 -44.60 35.76 -76.73
N ASP A 660 -44.82 36.81 -77.50
CA ASP A 660 -46.05 37.59 -77.48
C ASP A 660 -47.26 36.64 -77.54
N ALA A 661 -48.03 36.56 -76.45
CA ALA A 661 -49.48 36.33 -76.48
C ALA A 661 -50.06 36.52 -75.07
N GLU A 662 -50.97 37.49 -75.00
CA GLU A 662 -52.16 37.49 -74.16
C GLU A 662 -51.99 37.54 -72.63
N ARG A 663 -52.17 38.76 -72.13
CA ARG A 663 -52.77 39.05 -70.83
C ARG A 663 -54.01 38.18 -70.64
N GLU A 664 -53.97 37.30 -69.64
CA GLU A 664 -55.17 36.93 -68.91
C GLU A 664 -54.84 36.77 -67.44
N ASP A 665 -55.67 37.42 -66.64
CA ASP A 665 -55.63 37.52 -65.19
C ASP A 665 -55.58 36.15 -64.52
N ARG A 666 -54.54 35.93 -63.72
CA ARG A 666 -54.61 35.10 -62.50
C ARG A 666 -53.75 35.72 -61.42
N GLU A 667 -54.38 36.60 -60.64
CA GLU A 667 -54.09 36.70 -59.22
C GLU A 667 -54.34 35.33 -58.55
N GLU A 668 -53.61 35.08 -57.47
CA GLU A 668 -53.60 33.89 -56.58
C GLU A 668 -52.52 32.81 -56.87
N GLY A 669 -51.56 32.72 -55.94
CA GLY A 669 -50.61 31.61 -55.78
C GLY A 669 -49.25 32.01 -55.25
#